data_AF-A0A932VL80-F1
#
_entry.id   AF-A0A932VL80-F1
#
_cell.length_a   1.000
_cell.length_b   1.000
_cell.length_c   1.000
_cell.angle_alpha   90.00
_cell.angle_beta   90.00
_cell.angle_gamma   90.00
#
_symmetry.space_group_name_H-M   'P 1'
#
loop_
_entity.id
_entity.type
_entity.pdbx_description
1 polymer ?
#
loop_
_entity_poly.entity_id
_entity_poly.type
_entity_poly.pdbx_seq_one_letter_code
_entity_poly.pdbx_strand_id
1 'polypeptide(L)'
;MIVITTHVNADFDCLASMAAAAKLHPGAVMVFSGSQEKNVRDYLAAAPHFLPITKLKGMDMREITTLVVVDVSSRGRLGLLKDIVESPGVKVVVYDHHPQTRKDIPNAEEHVAERGSCTTVMVEILREKGISVTPEEATLLMLGLYEDTGSLMFASTRAQDFAAAGWLFERGADLNVVSDYLRRGLDREQTDVLHDLQKNLEYRAINGVEVATAFTATKKYLGDLSMVVHALRDIENANAIFVAVEMEGRIQLVARSRIPAVDAGGVASAFGGGGHHTAGSAVVRGMLMPEFIERLFDELKKTIPPSPTARDMMVTPFVSISGDVELEAAEKMLTRYGFNALPVLEDGVPTGVITRDIVERALHHGMGREKAADYMITDFASAKPGETYERIKELIIRQKQKIVPVVDEAGRMSGLIGRGDVLHAMYADMTKTRSGSPQAESRVLRPLSRDVSALLKERLPEDVVGLLQRVSECATECGYAAYAVGGFVRDLLMRRGNYDLDVVIEGDGIDFAKKYAAKYGGRVKPHRAFSTAIVALGPRRKMDVATARTEYYAEPASLPIVRTGSIRNDMYRRDFTINALAIRLNGDDKNRLLDFFGGQQDLKDGVIRVLHNLSFVEDPTRIFRAIRFEGRFNMGVAPQTEKLMRLAIENRLVEKVSGSRLLGELLQVFNEEQPSAAFARMEARGLWGFVHPAARFDEAAQELCLGAEEAIAWRKLTGDARTFRPWVVYLLCLASPLSERQAAEMMTRFGLMKGPVARFVNAKRLVAETAARLVAGPPATHWEAFETLRELEDEGLVAVMASVRDVGLKKIIVNYMTNIRHVAPSISGADLLAEGMQRGPVMGKVLNAVRKEKINGLLASREEEMHFAKAYYRKLTG
;
A
#
# COMPACT_ATOMS: atom_id res chain seq x y z
N MET A 1 -17.74 48.12 -20.88
CA MET A 1 -17.36 47.32 -22.07
C MET A 1 -16.67 46.04 -21.61
N ILE A 2 -16.83 44.95 -22.37
CA ILE A 2 -16.15 43.67 -22.12
C ILE A 2 -14.89 43.63 -22.99
N VAL A 3 -13.73 43.37 -22.40
CA VAL A 3 -12.44 43.29 -23.11
C VAL A 3 -11.87 41.88 -22.99
N ILE A 4 -11.42 41.30 -24.10
CA ILE A 4 -10.72 40.01 -24.13
C ILE A 4 -9.24 40.26 -24.41
N THR A 5 -8.36 39.65 -23.61
CA THR A 5 -6.92 39.79 -23.76
C THR A 5 -6.16 38.51 -23.39
N THR A 6 -4.86 38.51 -23.63
CA THR A 6 -3.94 37.39 -23.40
C THR A 6 -2.57 37.93 -22.94
N HIS A 7 -1.52 37.11 -22.88
CA HIS A 7 -0.19 37.54 -22.47
C HIS A 7 0.58 38.36 -23.52
N VAL A 8 1.63 39.06 -23.09
CA VAL A 8 2.41 40.03 -23.89
C VAL A 8 3.10 39.51 -25.16
N ASN A 9 3.20 38.19 -25.37
CA ASN A 9 3.74 37.59 -26.59
C ASN A 9 2.74 36.59 -27.18
N ALA A 10 1.69 37.06 -27.84
CA ALA A 10 0.58 36.21 -28.27
C ALA A 10 0.97 35.28 -29.43
N ASP A 11 0.78 33.99 -29.24
CA ASP A 11 0.91 32.92 -30.25
C ASP A 11 -0.47 32.52 -30.82
N PHE A 12 -0.55 31.39 -31.51
CA PHE A 12 -1.82 30.91 -32.06
C PHE A 12 -2.77 30.38 -31.00
N ASP A 13 -2.31 29.80 -29.87
CA ASP A 13 -3.20 29.33 -28.81
C ASP A 13 -3.87 30.53 -28.12
N CYS A 14 -3.10 31.61 -27.92
CA CYS A 14 -3.60 32.91 -27.51
C CYS A 14 -4.69 33.45 -28.47
N LEU A 15 -4.37 33.58 -29.77
CA LEU A 15 -5.31 34.15 -30.75
C LEU A 15 -6.58 33.31 -30.89
N ALA A 16 -6.44 31.99 -30.96
CA ALA A 16 -7.54 31.05 -31.05
C ALA A 16 -8.45 31.11 -29.81
N SER A 17 -7.85 31.12 -28.62
CA SER A 17 -8.59 31.25 -27.37
C SER A 17 -9.31 32.60 -27.28
N MET A 18 -8.70 33.70 -27.76
CA MET A 18 -9.36 35.01 -27.83
C MET A 18 -10.59 34.97 -28.76
N ALA A 19 -10.47 34.34 -29.93
CA ALA A 19 -11.58 34.19 -30.87
C ALA A 19 -12.71 33.33 -30.28
N ALA A 20 -12.39 32.23 -29.60
CA ALA A 20 -13.38 31.42 -28.90
C ALA A 20 -14.07 32.20 -27.76
N ALA A 21 -13.30 32.98 -26.99
CA ALA A 21 -13.84 33.82 -25.92
C ALA A 21 -14.80 34.88 -26.45
N ALA A 22 -14.53 35.44 -27.63
CA ALA A 22 -15.42 36.42 -28.27
C ALA A 22 -16.81 35.83 -28.59
N LYS A 23 -16.89 34.52 -28.88
CA LYS A 23 -18.17 33.82 -29.05
C LYS A 23 -18.89 33.59 -27.72
N LEU A 24 -18.15 33.34 -26.63
CA LEU A 24 -18.71 33.17 -25.29
C LEU A 24 -19.20 34.48 -24.66
N HIS A 25 -18.63 35.60 -25.08
CA HIS A 25 -18.92 36.93 -24.56
C HIS A 25 -19.35 37.87 -25.70
N PRO A 26 -20.60 37.76 -26.21
CA PRO A 26 -21.07 38.61 -27.31
C PRO A 26 -20.94 40.10 -27.00
N GLY A 27 -20.40 40.86 -27.96
CA GLY A 27 -20.13 42.30 -27.80
C GLY A 27 -18.81 42.63 -27.10
N ALA A 28 -17.98 41.63 -26.79
CA ALA A 28 -16.63 41.86 -26.29
C ALA A 28 -15.67 42.37 -27.38
N VAL A 29 -14.70 43.18 -26.95
CA VAL A 29 -13.65 43.74 -27.80
C VAL A 29 -12.34 43.00 -27.54
N MET A 30 -11.74 42.43 -28.58
CA MET A 30 -10.45 41.73 -28.49
C MET A 30 -9.29 42.72 -28.57
N VAL A 31 -8.35 42.63 -27.64
CA VAL A 31 -7.17 43.50 -27.57
C VAL A 31 -5.93 42.72 -27.13
N PHE A 32 -4.84 42.86 -27.88
CA PHE A 32 -3.53 42.35 -27.45
C PHE A 32 -2.90 43.24 -26.38
N SER A 33 -2.40 42.61 -25.32
CA SER A 33 -1.69 43.29 -24.23
C SER A 33 -0.23 43.63 -24.56
N GLY A 34 0.34 43.02 -25.62
CA GLY A 34 1.71 43.19 -26.07
C GLY A 34 1.93 42.83 -27.54
N SER A 35 3.12 42.32 -27.88
CA SER A 35 3.49 41.88 -29.22
C SER A 35 2.84 40.54 -29.59
N GLN A 36 2.74 40.28 -30.88
CA GLN A 36 2.36 38.97 -31.43
C GLN A 36 3.58 38.27 -32.01
N GLU A 37 3.58 36.95 -31.97
CA GLU A 37 4.54 36.14 -32.70
C GLU A 37 4.45 36.40 -34.21
N LYS A 38 5.55 36.16 -34.93
CA LYS A 38 5.65 36.48 -36.36
C LYS A 38 4.52 35.82 -37.16
N ASN A 39 4.24 34.54 -36.95
CA ASN A 39 3.24 33.80 -37.72
C ASN A 39 1.82 34.30 -37.45
N VAL A 40 1.52 34.71 -36.21
CA VAL A 40 0.25 35.34 -35.85
C VAL A 40 0.09 36.68 -36.56
N ARG A 41 1.16 37.49 -36.64
CA ARG A 41 1.13 38.75 -37.41
C ARG A 41 0.91 38.50 -38.90
N ASP A 42 1.60 37.51 -39.46
CA ASP A 42 1.51 37.16 -40.87
C ASP A 42 0.09 36.65 -41.20
N TYR A 43 -0.50 35.84 -40.32
CA TYR A 43 -1.89 35.36 -40.43
C TYR A 43 -2.90 36.51 -40.36
N LEU A 44 -2.78 37.41 -39.38
CA LEU A 44 -3.67 38.57 -39.25
C LEU A 44 -3.54 39.55 -40.41
N ALA A 45 -2.34 39.67 -41.00
CA ALA A 45 -2.12 40.50 -42.19
C ALA A 45 -2.76 39.88 -43.45
N ALA A 46 -2.80 38.55 -43.55
CA ALA A 46 -3.45 37.84 -44.64
C ALA A 46 -4.99 37.85 -44.54
N ALA A 47 -5.55 37.97 -43.33
CA ALA A 47 -6.99 37.96 -43.09
C ALA A 47 -7.47 39.11 -42.16
N PRO A 48 -7.29 40.39 -42.55
CA PRO A 48 -7.48 41.55 -41.66
C PRO A 48 -8.94 41.81 -41.23
N HIS A 49 -9.92 41.19 -41.89
CA HIS A 49 -11.35 41.32 -41.57
C HIS A 49 -11.92 40.11 -40.83
N PHE A 50 -11.11 39.07 -40.57
CA PHE A 50 -11.58 37.83 -39.97
C PHE A 50 -11.85 37.96 -38.47
N LEU A 51 -11.04 38.76 -37.77
CA LEU A 51 -11.19 39.03 -36.34
C LEU A 51 -11.16 40.54 -36.06
N PRO A 52 -12.21 41.13 -35.45
CA PRO A 52 -12.22 42.55 -35.10
C PRO A 52 -11.32 42.81 -33.88
N ILE A 53 -10.02 42.99 -34.11
CA ILE A 53 -9.03 43.27 -33.07
C ILE A 53 -8.81 44.79 -32.98
N THR A 54 -9.06 45.35 -31.78
CA THR A 54 -8.89 46.79 -31.53
C THR A 54 -7.50 47.06 -30.96
N LYS A 55 -6.89 48.18 -31.38
CA LYS A 55 -5.62 48.63 -30.80
C LYS A 55 -5.85 49.16 -29.39
N LEU A 56 -5.02 48.75 -28.44
CA LEU A 56 -5.07 49.24 -27.06
C LEU A 56 -4.85 50.76 -26.96
N LYS A 57 -4.10 51.34 -27.91
CA LYS A 57 -3.83 52.78 -27.99
C LYS A 57 -5.10 53.55 -28.36
N GLY A 58 -5.65 54.29 -27.41
CA GLY A 58 -6.85 55.12 -27.57
C GLY A 58 -8.12 54.59 -26.90
N MET A 59 -8.04 53.44 -26.21
CA MET A 59 -9.14 52.86 -25.44
C MET A 59 -9.24 53.51 -24.05
N ASP A 60 -10.45 53.93 -23.62
CA ASP A 60 -10.67 54.41 -22.25
C ASP A 60 -10.81 53.20 -21.29
N MET A 61 -9.75 52.95 -20.53
CA MET A 61 -9.68 51.83 -19.60
C MET A 61 -10.73 51.90 -18.48
N ARG A 62 -11.29 53.08 -18.20
CA ARG A 62 -12.32 53.27 -17.16
C ARG A 62 -13.69 52.73 -17.58
N GLU A 63 -13.91 52.54 -18.88
CA GLU A 63 -15.15 51.97 -19.39
C GLU A 63 -15.17 50.44 -19.30
N ILE A 64 -14.05 49.79 -18.95
CA ILE A 64 -13.97 48.33 -18.84
C ILE A 64 -14.78 47.88 -17.62
N THR A 65 -15.81 47.08 -17.85
CA THR A 65 -16.68 46.51 -16.81
C THR A 65 -16.37 45.02 -16.58
N THR A 66 -15.85 44.35 -17.61
CA THR A 66 -15.44 42.94 -17.55
C THR A 66 -14.15 42.75 -18.33
N LEU A 67 -13.17 42.09 -17.73
CA LEU A 67 -11.91 41.69 -18.36
C LEU A 67 -11.85 40.15 -18.47
N VAL A 68 -11.84 39.65 -19.70
CA VAL A 68 -11.67 38.23 -20.01
C VAL A 68 -10.22 38.00 -20.40
N VAL A 69 -9.57 37.06 -19.72
CA VAL A 69 -8.16 36.74 -19.88
C VAL A 69 -8.05 35.29 -20.34
N VAL A 70 -7.32 35.05 -21.43
CA VAL A 70 -7.07 33.71 -21.97
C VAL A 70 -5.59 33.37 -21.98
N ASP A 71 -5.28 32.10 -21.73
CA ASP A 71 -3.93 31.53 -21.76
C ASP A 71 -2.92 32.22 -20.81
N VAL A 72 -3.44 32.79 -19.72
CA VAL A 72 -2.59 33.40 -18.69
C VAL A 72 -3.33 33.55 -17.37
N SER A 73 -2.77 32.96 -16.32
CA SER A 73 -3.22 33.09 -14.92
C SER A 73 -2.33 34.02 -14.07
N SER A 74 -1.29 34.62 -14.66
CA SER A 74 -0.31 35.46 -13.95
C SER A 74 -0.40 36.95 -14.31
N ARG A 75 -0.48 37.82 -13.30
CA ARG A 75 -0.60 39.28 -13.46
C ARG A 75 0.56 39.89 -14.25
N GLY A 76 1.79 39.43 -14.01
CA GLY A 76 3.00 39.99 -14.61
C GLY A 76 3.05 39.89 -16.14
N ARG A 77 2.27 38.97 -16.73
CA ARG A 77 2.24 38.71 -18.18
C ARG A 77 1.15 39.49 -18.93
N LEU A 78 0.33 40.31 -18.25
CA LEU A 78 -0.78 41.08 -18.83
C LEU A 78 -0.40 42.47 -19.36
N GLY A 79 0.88 42.84 -19.32
CA GLY A 79 1.36 44.10 -19.88
C GLY A 79 0.64 45.33 -19.31
N LEU A 80 0.11 46.17 -20.21
CA LEU A 80 -0.57 47.44 -19.87
C LEU A 80 -1.94 47.26 -19.19
N LEU A 81 -2.52 46.06 -19.23
CA LEU A 81 -3.82 45.75 -18.60
C LEU A 81 -3.68 45.16 -17.20
N LYS A 82 -2.44 44.98 -16.69
CA LYS A 82 -2.16 44.37 -15.39
C LYS A 82 -2.85 45.06 -14.21
N ASP A 83 -3.11 46.36 -14.30
CA ASP A 83 -3.66 47.17 -13.21
C ASP A 83 -5.21 47.20 -13.23
N ILE A 84 -5.82 46.84 -14.38
CA ILE A 84 -7.28 46.75 -14.52
C ILE A 84 -7.87 45.59 -13.75
N VAL A 85 -7.07 44.53 -13.57
CA VAL A 85 -7.43 43.33 -12.81
C VAL A 85 -7.81 43.66 -11.35
N GLU A 86 -7.28 44.75 -10.78
CA GLU A 86 -7.53 45.18 -9.39
C GLU A 86 -8.54 46.33 -9.28
N SER A 87 -9.06 46.83 -10.40
CA SER A 87 -9.98 47.97 -10.41
C SER A 87 -11.32 47.63 -9.73
N PRO A 88 -11.77 48.41 -8.72
CA PRO A 88 -13.04 48.17 -8.04
C PRO A 88 -14.22 48.17 -9.01
N GLY A 89 -15.00 47.08 -9.03
CA GLY A 89 -16.18 46.95 -9.88
C GLY A 89 -15.94 46.30 -11.25
N VAL A 90 -14.70 45.92 -11.58
CA VAL A 90 -14.40 45.15 -12.81
C VAL A 90 -14.50 43.65 -12.53
N LYS A 91 -15.33 42.94 -13.30
CA LYS A 91 -15.40 41.47 -13.25
C LYS A 91 -14.24 40.87 -14.05
N VAL A 92 -13.47 39.94 -13.48
CA VAL A 92 -12.39 39.24 -14.21
C VAL A 92 -12.79 37.78 -14.45
N VAL A 93 -12.60 37.30 -15.68
CA VAL A 93 -12.82 35.89 -16.08
C VAL A 93 -11.54 35.36 -16.69
N VAL A 94 -11.05 34.20 -16.22
CA VAL A 94 -9.79 33.60 -16.67
C VAL A 94 -10.06 32.23 -17.28
N TYR A 95 -9.54 31.99 -18.48
CA TYR A 95 -9.45 30.68 -19.12
C TYR A 95 -7.97 30.31 -19.25
N ASP A 96 -7.56 29.18 -18.70
CA ASP A 96 -6.15 28.71 -18.73
C ASP A 96 -6.12 27.17 -18.70
N HIS A 97 -5.03 26.57 -19.15
CA HIS A 97 -4.79 25.14 -19.10
C HIS A 97 -3.73 24.71 -18.07
N HIS A 98 -3.12 25.68 -17.36
CA HIS A 98 -2.12 25.44 -16.31
C HIS A 98 -2.75 25.47 -14.89
N PRO A 99 -3.07 24.33 -14.26
CA PRO A 99 -3.65 24.33 -12.90
C PRO A 99 -2.65 24.59 -11.77
N GLN A 100 -1.34 24.59 -12.05
CA GLN A 100 -0.27 24.66 -11.05
C GLN A 100 0.39 26.05 -10.91
N THR A 101 0.04 27.03 -11.75
CA THR A 101 0.56 28.39 -11.66
C THR A 101 0.01 29.12 -10.44
N ARG A 102 0.86 29.93 -9.78
CA ARG A 102 0.48 30.75 -8.62
C ARG A 102 -0.68 31.68 -9.03
N LYS A 103 -1.82 31.58 -8.34
CA LYS A 103 -3.01 32.40 -8.58
C LYS A 103 -2.77 33.85 -8.17
N ASP A 104 -2.26 34.66 -9.10
CA ASP A 104 -1.89 36.06 -8.87
C ASP A 104 -3.00 37.06 -9.27
N ILE A 105 -4.20 36.56 -9.61
CA ILE A 105 -5.37 37.37 -9.95
C ILE A 105 -6.47 37.15 -8.89
N PRO A 106 -6.63 38.05 -7.90
CA PRO A 106 -7.62 37.89 -6.85
C PRO A 106 -9.07 38.08 -7.39
N ASN A 107 -10.00 37.23 -6.96
CA ASN A 107 -11.43 37.29 -7.26
C ASN A 107 -11.85 37.08 -8.74
N ALA A 108 -11.03 36.43 -9.57
CA ALA A 108 -11.44 36.02 -10.91
C ALA A 108 -12.38 34.80 -10.92
N GLU A 109 -13.31 34.78 -11.87
CA GLU A 109 -14.03 33.58 -12.27
C GLU A 109 -13.10 32.72 -13.14
N GLU A 110 -12.62 31.61 -12.61
CA GLU A 110 -11.60 30.77 -13.24
C GLU A 110 -12.21 29.53 -13.91
N HIS A 111 -11.90 29.35 -15.20
CA HIS A 111 -12.21 28.18 -16.01
C HIS A 111 -10.88 27.52 -16.40
N VAL A 112 -10.29 26.78 -15.46
CA VAL A 112 -8.96 26.16 -15.62
C VAL A 112 -9.08 24.64 -15.64
N ALA A 113 -8.55 24.01 -16.68
CA ALA A 113 -8.54 22.56 -16.82
C ALA A 113 -7.19 22.08 -17.36
N GLU A 114 -6.63 21.02 -16.77
CA GLU A 114 -5.38 20.43 -17.27
C GLU A 114 -5.58 19.85 -18.68
N ARG A 115 -5.14 20.59 -19.70
CA ARG A 115 -5.25 20.26 -21.12
C ARG A 115 -3.94 20.56 -21.84
N GLY A 116 -3.78 20.01 -23.05
CA GLY A 116 -2.62 20.27 -23.89
C GLY A 116 -2.53 21.70 -24.40
N SER A 117 -3.66 22.41 -24.51
CA SER A 117 -3.71 23.85 -24.83
C SER A 117 -4.91 24.57 -24.19
N CYS A 118 -4.86 25.89 -24.07
CA CYS A 118 -6.00 26.72 -23.65
C CYS A 118 -7.14 26.64 -24.67
N THR A 119 -6.83 26.54 -25.97
CA THR A 119 -7.86 26.38 -27.03
C THR A 119 -8.70 25.13 -26.80
N THR A 120 -8.12 24.01 -26.34
CA THR A 120 -8.90 22.81 -26.00
C THR A 120 -9.96 23.08 -24.93
N VAL A 121 -9.60 23.81 -23.87
CA VAL A 121 -10.54 24.22 -22.81
C VAL A 121 -11.69 25.02 -23.41
N MET A 122 -11.38 25.97 -24.29
CA MET A 122 -12.37 26.82 -24.93
C MET A 122 -13.30 26.04 -25.86
N VAL A 123 -12.76 25.07 -26.62
CA VAL A 123 -13.54 24.19 -27.51
C VAL A 123 -14.50 23.31 -26.72
N GLU A 124 -14.07 22.75 -25.58
CA GLU A 124 -14.95 21.99 -24.69
C GLU A 124 -16.15 22.86 -24.25
N ILE A 125 -15.90 24.08 -23.81
CA ILE A 125 -16.96 25.02 -23.37
C ILE A 125 -17.90 25.40 -24.51
N LEU A 126 -17.37 25.70 -25.70
CA LEU A 126 -18.20 26.01 -26.88
C LEU A 126 -19.10 24.83 -27.25
N ARG A 127 -18.55 23.61 -27.20
CA ARG A 127 -19.29 22.37 -27.49
C ARG A 127 -20.37 22.11 -26.45
N GLU A 128 -20.07 22.24 -25.17
CA GLU A 128 -21.03 22.07 -24.06
C GLU A 128 -22.18 23.07 -24.14
N LYS A 129 -21.90 24.31 -24.52
CA LYS A 129 -22.92 25.37 -24.70
C LYS A 129 -23.65 25.30 -26.04
N GLY A 130 -23.30 24.35 -26.92
CA GLY A 130 -23.92 24.20 -28.23
C GLY A 130 -23.66 25.37 -29.18
N ILE A 131 -22.56 26.12 -29.00
CA ILE A 131 -22.20 27.26 -29.85
C ILE A 131 -21.60 26.74 -31.16
N SER A 132 -22.12 27.23 -32.29
CA SER A 132 -21.61 26.87 -33.62
C SER A 132 -20.30 27.61 -33.94
N VAL A 133 -19.48 26.96 -34.75
CA VAL A 133 -18.16 27.45 -35.18
C VAL A 133 -18.10 27.30 -36.70
N THR A 134 -17.70 28.35 -37.42
CA THR A 134 -17.56 28.29 -38.89
C THR A 134 -16.30 27.52 -39.28
N PRO A 135 -16.16 27.05 -40.54
CA PRO A 135 -14.94 26.37 -40.99
C PRO A 135 -13.65 27.19 -40.79
N GLU A 136 -13.72 28.50 -40.98
CA GLU A 136 -12.59 29.41 -40.79
C GLU A 136 -12.23 29.54 -39.31
N GLU A 137 -13.23 29.67 -38.44
CA GLU A 137 -13.03 29.69 -36.98
C GLU A 137 -12.50 28.34 -36.50
N ALA A 138 -13.01 27.23 -37.04
CA ALA A 138 -12.54 25.89 -36.72
C ALA A 138 -11.07 25.69 -37.13
N THR A 139 -10.67 26.26 -38.27
CA THR A 139 -9.27 26.28 -38.74
C THR A 139 -8.38 27.06 -37.78
N LEU A 140 -8.80 28.25 -37.32
CA LEU A 140 -8.06 29.02 -36.34
C LEU A 140 -7.95 28.31 -34.98
N LEU A 141 -9.03 27.70 -34.49
CA LEU A 141 -8.99 26.92 -33.26
C LEU A 141 -8.08 25.70 -33.40
N MET A 142 -8.04 25.08 -34.59
CA MET A 142 -7.11 23.98 -34.85
C MET A 142 -5.65 24.45 -34.83
N LEU A 143 -5.37 25.63 -35.40
CA LEU A 143 -4.04 26.26 -35.35
C LEU A 143 -3.56 26.45 -33.90
N GLY A 144 -4.40 27.02 -33.03
CA GLY A 144 -4.05 27.23 -31.62
C GLY A 144 -3.82 25.92 -30.87
N LEU A 145 -4.71 24.95 -31.05
CA LEU A 145 -4.56 23.62 -30.46
C LEU A 145 -3.27 22.93 -30.92
N TYR A 146 -2.94 22.98 -32.21
CA TYR A 146 -1.78 22.30 -32.75
C TYR A 146 -0.45 23.00 -32.42
N GLU A 147 -0.42 24.32 -32.25
CA GLU A 147 0.78 25.04 -31.81
C GLU A 147 1.24 24.51 -30.45
N ASP A 148 0.35 24.48 -29.45
CA ASP A 148 0.73 24.22 -28.06
C ASP A 148 0.82 22.71 -27.72
N THR A 149 0.14 21.87 -28.50
CA THR A 149 0.26 20.40 -28.39
C THR A 149 1.36 19.80 -29.26
N GLY A 150 2.05 20.62 -30.07
CA GLY A 150 3.02 20.14 -31.05
C GLY A 150 2.39 19.21 -32.07
N SER A 151 1.23 19.59 -32.60
CA SER A 151 0.39 18.75 -33.46
C SER A 151 0.04 17.41 -32.78
N LEU A 152 -0.36 17.47 -31.50
CA LEU A 152 -0.72 16.33 -30.64
C LEU A 152 0.43 15.38 -30.27
N MET A 153 1.68 15.77 -30.50
CA MET A 153 2.86 14.93 -30.27
C MET A 153 3.56 15.21 -28.93
N PHE A 154 3.26 16.31 -28.26
CA PHE A 154 3.88 16.65 -26.98
C PHE A 154 3.32 15.79 -25.83
N ALA A 155 4.15 15.51 -24.83
CA ALA A 155 3.76 14.71 -23.65
C ALA A 155 2.72 15.42 -22.75
N SER A 156 2.54 16.73 -22.91
CA SER A 156 1.47 17.53 -22.28
C SER A 156 0.09 17.23 -22.87
N THR A 157 0.01 16.70 -24.09
CA THR A 157 -1.25 16.36 -24.78
C THR A 157 -2.08 15.36 -23.95
N ARG A 158 -3.41 15.53 -23.96
CA ARG A 158 -4.41 14.73 -23.27
C ARG A 158 -5.46 14.23 -24.27
N ALA A 159 -6.28 13.26 -23.85
CA ALA A 159 -7.32 12.66 -24.70
C ALA A 159 -8.33 13.71 -25.21
N GLN A 160 -8.56 14.75 -24.43
CA GLN A 160 -9.47 15.85 -24.75
C GLN A 160 -8.96 16.70 -25.91
N ASP A 161 -7.64 16.84 -26.09
CA ASP A 161 -7.06 17.57 -27.22
C ASP A 161 -7.35 16.83 -28.54
N PHE A 162 -7.28 15.49 -28.54
CA PHE A 162 -7.70 14.67 -29.68
C PHE A 162 -9.19 14.81 -29.97
N ALA A 163 -10.03 14.83 -28.94
CA ALA A 163 -11.47 14.99 -29.10
C ALA A 163 -11.85 16.38 -29.63
N ALA A 164 -11.18 17.43 -29.15
CA ALA A 164 -11.34 18.80 -29.63
C ALA A 164 -10.87 18.93 -31.08
N ALA A 165 -9.69 18.40 -31.43
CA ALA A 165 -9.20 18.38 -32.80
C ALA A 165 -10.15 17.63 -33.74
N GLY A 166 -10.66 16.45 -33.34
CA GLY A 166 -11.65 15.70 -34.11
C GLY A 166 -12.93 16.50 -34.35
N TRP A 167 -13.44 17.17 -33.32
CA TRP A 167 -14.63 18.01 -33.42
C TRP A 167 -14.42 19.24 -34.32
N LEU A 168 -13.26 19.90 -34.22
CA LEU A 168 -12.92 21.03 -35.11
C LEU A 168 -12.79 20.58 -36.56
N PHE A 169 -12.23 19.40 -36.80
CA PHE A 169 -12.14 18.81 -38.13
C PHE A 169 -13.53 18.50 -38.70
N GLU A 170 -14.45 17.96 -37.90
CA GLU A 170 -15.86 17.78 -38.28
C GLU A 170 -16.56 19.10 -38.65
N ARG A 171 -16.11 20.24 -38.10
CA ARG A 171 -16.62 21.58 -38.40
C ARG A 171 -15.95 22.25 -39.60
N GLY A 172 -15.08 21.53 -40.31
CA GLY A 172 -14.47 21.97 -41.57
C GLY A 172 -13.13 22.69 -41.40
N ALA A 173 -12.39 22.44 -40.31
CA ALA A 173 -11.03 22.96 -40.17
C ALA A 173 -10.12 22.48 -41.31
N ASP A 174 -9.43 23.41 -41.99
CA ASP A 174 -8.54 23.10 -43.11
C ASP A 174 -7.10 22.83 -42.63
N LEU A 175 -6.70 21.57 -42.66
CA LEU A 175 -5.37 21.15 -42.23
C LEU A 175 -4.23 21.63 -43.14
N ASN A 176 -4.51 22.03 -44.39
CA ASN A 176 -3.48 22.60 -45.26
C ASN A 176 -3.10 23.99 -44.77
N VAL A 177 -4.10 24.82 -44.44
CA VAL A 177 -3.87 26.14 -43.82
C VAL A 177 -3.17 25.97 -42.48
N VAL A 178 -3.59 25.01 -41.65
CA VAL A 178 -2.92 24.71 -40.39
C VAL A 178 -1.44 24.38 -40.62
N SER A 179 -1.15 23.51 -41.59
CA SER A 179 0.21 23.12 -41.95
C SER A 179 1.06 24.29 -42.46
N ASP A 180 0.50 25.18 -43.27
CA ASP A 180 1.24 26.30 -43.87
C ASP A 180 1.72 27.32 -42.83
N TYR A 181 0.96 27.53 -41.76
CA TYR A 181 1.32 28.47 -40.69
C TYR A 181 2.11 27.83 -39.53
N LEU A 182 2.00 26.51 -39.31
CA LEU A 182 2.74 25.81 -38.25
C LEU A 182 4.10 25.25 -38.70
N ARG A 183 4.27 24.88 -39.99
CA ARG A 183 5.56 24.35 -40.47
C ARG A 183 6.60 25.46 -40.57
N ARG A 184 7.45 25.55 -39.55
CA ARG A 184 8.67 26.37 -39.57
C ARG A 184 9.70 25.70 -40.49
N GLY A 185 9.75 26.12 -41.76
CA GLY A 185 10.89 25.79 -42.62
C GLY A 185 12.18 26.40 -42.05
N LEU A 186 13.29 25.66 -42.10
CA LEU A 186 14.59 26.23 -41.77
C LEU A 186 14.97 27.26 -42.83
N ASP A 187 15.38 28.46 -42.41
CA ASP A 187 15.94 29.42 -43.35
C ASP A 187 17.33 28.97 -43.85
N ARG A 188 17.88 29.70 -44.82
CA ARG A 188 19.18 29.35 -45.41
C ARG A 188 20.31 29.34 -44.36
N GLU A 189 20.29 30.26 -43.41
CA GLU A 189 21.36 30.41 -42.40
C GLU A 189 21.26 29.29 -41.35
N GLN A 190 20.04 28.92 -40.95
CA GLN A 190 19.74 27.76 -40.11
C GLN A 190 20.11 26.44 -40.79
N THR A 191 19.88 26.34 -42.10
CA THR A 191 20.27 25.17 -42.89
C THR A 191 21.79 25.02 -42.97
N ASP A 192 22.52 26.11 -43.17
CA ASP A 192 23.99 26.12 -43.19
C ASP A 192 24.55 25.68 -41.82
N VAL A 193 24.02 26.22 -40.71
CA VAL A 193 24.43 25.82 -39.34
C VAL A 193 24.06 24.36 -39.05
N LEU A 194 22.88 23.88 -39.47
CA LEU A 194 22.48 22.49 -39.30
C LEU A 194 23.49 21.55 -39.96
N HIS A 195 23.88 21.84 -41.20
CA HIS A 195 24.84 21.04 -41.95
C HIS A 195 26.23 21.02 -41.29
N ASP A 196 26.69 22.16 -40.75
CA ASP A 196 27.95 22.21 -40.01
C ASP A 196 27.89 21.42 -38.70
N LEU A 197 26.77 21.48 -37.99
CA LEU A 197 26.56 20.70 -36.77
C LEU A 197 26.48 19.20 -37.03
N GLN A 198 25.87 18.77 -38.14
CA GLN A 198 25.89 17.36 -38.56
C GLN A 198 27.30 16.86 -38.82
N LYS A 199 28.13 17.65 -39.49
CA LYS A 199 29.54 17.30 -39.75
C LYS A 199 30.37 17.17 -38.48
N ASN A 200 30.07 17.98 -37.47
CA ASN A 200 30.80 18.05 -36.21
C ASN A 200 30.15 17.23 -35.08
N LEU A 201 29.18 16.37 -35.40
CA LEU A 201 28.50 15.56 -34.41
C LEU A 201 29.42 14.43 -33.93
N GLU A 202 29.65 14.38 -32.62
CA GLU A 202 30.41 13.32 -31.96
C GLU A 202 29.56 12.61 -30.91
N TYR A 203 29.72 11.29 -30.80
CA TYR A 203 29.11 10.48 -29.75
C TYR A 203 30.17 10.09 -28.73
N ARG A 204 29.87 10.33 -27.45
CA ARG A 204 30.76 9.94 -26.34
C ARG A 204 29.98 9.21 -25.25
N ALA A 205 30.55 8.11 -24.78
CA ALA A 205 30.03 7.40 -23.62
C ALA A 205 30.49 8.10 -22.34
N ILE A 206 29.55 8.68 -21.58
CA ILE A 206 29.79 9.32 -20.29
C ILE A 206 29.03 8.51 -19.23
N ASN A 207 29.77 7.90 -18.30
CA ASN A 207 29.19 7.07 -17.23
C ASN A 207 28.27 5.92 -17.74
N GLY A 208 28.53 5.44 -18.96
CA GLY A 208 27.74 4.38 -19.62
C GLY A 208 26.53 4.89 -20.41
N VAL A 209 26.29 6.20 -20.45
CA VAL A 209 25.27 6.84 -21.27
C VAL A 209 25.92 7.45 -22.51
N GLU A 210 25.38 7.16 -23.69
CA GLU A 210 25.82 7.77 -24.95
C GLU A 210 25.25 9.19 -25.08
N VAL A 211 26.13 10.17 -25.22
CA VAL A 211 25.79 11.59 -25.35
C VAL A 211 26.33 12.12 -26.67
N ALA A 212 25.45 12.72 -27.47
CA ALA A 212 25.82 13.39 -28.71
C ALA A 212 26.21 14.86 -28.42
N THR A 213 27.31 15.32 -28.99
CA THR A 213 27.76 16.71 -28.87
C THR A 213 28.13 17.26 -30.23
N ALA A 214 27.74 18.50 -30.53
CA ALA A 214 28.16 19.18 -31.75
C ALA A 214 28.47 20.66 -31.46
N PHE A 215 29.57 21.14 -32.01
CA PHE A 215 30.05 22.51 -31.79
C PHE A 215 30.37 23.19 -33.12
N THR A 216 29.96 24.45 -33.28
CA THR A 216 30.30 25.24 -34.47
C THR A 216 30.36 26.74 -34.13
N ALA A 217 30.77 27.55 -35.11
CA ALA A 217 30.82 29.01 -35.00
C ALA A 217 30.24 29.66 -36.25
N THR A 218 29.48 30.74 -36.09
CA THR A 218 28.92 31.53 -37.20
C THR A 218 29.15 33.02 -37.00
N LYS A 219 29.41 33.73 -38.09
CA LYS A 219 29.60 35.20 -38.09
C LYS A 219 28.28 35.97 -38.06
N LYS A 220 27.16 35.32 -38.37
CA LYS A 220 25.83 35.93 -38.41
C LYS A 220 25.00 35.50 -37.21
N TYR A 221 24.14 36.39 -36.72
CA TYR A 221 23.21 36.05 -35.65
C TYR A 221 22.18 35.03 -36.13
N LEU A 222 22.09 33.90 -35.43
CA LEU A 222 21.11 32.87 -35.73
C LEU A 222 19.85 33.06 -34.88
N GLY A 223 18.71 33.25 -35.53
CA GLY A 223 17.40 33.20 -34.87
C GLY A 223 17.03 31.75 -34.50
N ASP A 224 16.65 31.53 -33.24
CA ASP A 224 16.07 30.27 -32.74
C ASP A 224 16.88 28.98 -33.02
N LEU A 225 18.09 28.91 -32.43
CA LEU A 225 18.95 27.71 -32.45
C LEU A 225 18.23 26.44 -31.97
N SER A 226 17.17 26.55 -31.17
CA SER A 226 16.40 25.40 -30.69
C SER A 226 15.78 24.59 -31.82
N MET A 227 15.34 25.24 -32.91
CA MET A 227 14.79 24.54 -34.07
C MET A 227 15.84 23.71 -34.81
N VAL A 228 17.04 24.26 -34.97
CA VAL A 228 18.16 23.57 -35.61
C VAL A 228 18.55 22.33 -34.81
N VAL A 229 18.63 22.45 -33.48
CA VAL A 229 18.96 21.32 -32.60
C VAL A 229 17.83 20.29 -32.56
N HIS A 230 16.56 20.72 -32.66
CA HIS A 230 15.43 19.80 -32.77
C HIS A 230 15.49 18.99 -34.07
N ALA A 231 15.73 19.66 -35.21
CA ALA A 231 15.91 19.00 -36.51
C ALA A 231 17.09 18.02 -36.48
N LEU A 232 18.24 18.44 -35.95
CA LEU A 232 19.43 17.59 -35.80
C LEU A 232 19.14 16.35 -34.96
N ARG A 233 18.48 16.52 -33.81
CA ARG A 233 18.13 15.40 -32.93
C ARG A 233 17.19 14.40 -33.61
N ASP A 234 16.23 14.88 -34.41
CA ASP A 234 15.28 14.02 -35.10
C ASP A 234 15.94 13.27 -36.27
N ILE A 235 16.91 13.88 -36.96
CA ILE A 235 17.70 13.22 -38.00
C ILE A 235 18.58 12.12 -37.39
N GLU A 236 19.26 12.42 -36.28
CA GLU A 236 20.29 11.56 -35.69
C GLU A 236 19.74 10.57 -34.63
N ASN A 237 18.47 10.71 -34.29
CA ASN A 237 17.77 9.91 -33.28
C ASN A 237 18.51 9.81 -31.93
N ALA A 238 19.22 10.86 -31.52
CA ALA A 238 20.04 10.86 -30.30
C ALA A 238 19.19 10.91 -29.01
N ASN A 239 19.56 10.10 -28.00
CA ASN A 239 18.89 10.07 -26.69
C ASN A 239 19.16 11.34 -25.85
N ALA A 240 20.39 11.86 -25.93
CA ALA A 240 20.79 13.13 -25.33
C ALA A 240 21.74 13.86 -26.27
N ILE A 241 21.48 15.14 -26.52
CA ILE A 241 22.27 15.98 -27.43
C ILE A 241 22.56 17.35 -26.81
N PHE A 242 23.82 17.78 -26.90
CA PHE A 242 24.29 19.09 -26.44
C PHE A 242 24.97 19.80 -27.59
N VAL A 243 24.40 20.93 -28.01
CA VAL A 243 24.90 21.72 -29.13
C VAL A 243 25.34 23.08 -28.64
N ALA A 244 26.54 23.52 -29.00
CA ALA A 244 26.97 24.89 -28.74
C ALA A 244 27.40 25.61 -30.01
N VAL A 245 26.88 26.83 -30.21
CA VAL A 245 27.21 27.66 -31.36
C VAL A 245 27.80 28.98 -30.88
N GLU A 246 29.00 29.32 -31.33
CA GLU A 246 29.59 30.63 -31.09
C GLU A 246 29.10 31.62 -32.14
N MET A 247 28.57 32.75 -31.69
CA MET A 247 28.10 33.84 -32.56
C MET A 247 28.31 35.19 -31.86
N GLU A 248 28.87 36.18 -32.54
CA GLU A 248 29.07 37.54 -32.00
C GLU A 248 29.78 37.61 -30.63
N GLY A 249 30.76 36.72 -30.38
CA GLY A 249 31.52 36.69 -29.12
C GLY A 249 30.77 36.11 -27.91
N ARG A 250 29.67 35.40 -28.15
CA ARG A 250 28.91 34.63 -27.15
C ARG A 250 28.71 33.19 -27.63
N ILE A 251 28.71 32.25 -26.69
CA ILE A 251 28.42 30.83 -26.95
C ILE A 251 26.98 30.56 -26.52
N GLN A 252 26.16 30.08 -27.44
CA GLN A 252 24.81 29.65 -27.14
C GLN A 252 24.76 28.13 -27.05
N LEU A 253 24.44 27.60 -25.87
CA LEU A 253 24.24 26.18 -25.60
C LEU A 253 22.75 25.84 -25.69
N VAL A 254 22.42 24.78 -26.41
CA VAL A 254 21.09 24.17 -26.41
C VAL A 254 21.25 22.67 -26.15
N ALA A 255 20.54 22.18 -25.15
CA ALA A 255 20.56 20.80 -24.71
C ALA A 255 19.18 20.16 -24.82
N ARG A 256 19.11 18.91 -25.26
CA ARG A 256 17.88 18.10 -25.30
C ARG A 256 18.16 16.69 -24.81
N SER A 257 17.26 16.15 -24.01
CA SER A 257 17.31 14.79 -23.49
C SER A 257 15.94 14.13 -23.55
N ARG A 258 15.90 12.87 -23.98
CA ARG A 258 14.73 11.98 -23.93
C ARG A 258 14.86 10.93 -22.82
N ILE A 259 16.02 10.87 -22.15
CA ILE A 259 16.31 9.88 -21.11
C ILE A 259 16.43 10.55 -19.72
N PRO A 260 15.81 9.99 -18.66
CA PRO A 260 15.87 10.57 -17.32
C PRO A 260 17.27 10.61 -16.69
N ALA A 261 18.22 9.84 -17.23
CA ALA A 261 19.60 9.82 -16.74
C ALA A 261 20.38 11.11 -17.06
N VAL A 262 19.89 11.94 -17.99
CA VAL A 262 20.58 13.16 -18.44
C VAL A 262 19.70 14.39 -18.23
N ASP A 263 20.06 15.20 -17.25
CA ASP A 263 19.38 16.46 -16.92
C ASP A 263 19.88 17.62 -17.81
N ALA A 264 19.19 17.85 -18.93
CA ALA A 264 19.55 18.90 -19.88
C ALA A 264 19.43 20.31 -19.25
N GLY A 265 18.40 20.54 -18.42
CA GLY A 265 18.17 21.81 -17.74
C GLY A 265 19.18 22.06 -16.61
N GLY A 266 19.51 21.01 -15.85
CA GLY A 266 20.55 21.05 -14.82
C GLY A 266 21.92 21.42 -15.40
N VAL A 267 22.34 20.75 -16.48
CA VAL A 267 23.60 21.07 -17.17
C VAL A 267 23.60 22.51 -17.70
N ALA A 268 22.51 22.96 -18.33
CA ALA A 268 22.41 24.35 -18.82
C ALA A 268 22.49 25.39 -17.68
N SER A 269 21.97 25.06 -16.50
CA SER A 269 22.03 25.94 -15.32
C SER A 269 23.46 26.19 -14.84
N ALA A 270 24.36 25.21 -14.99
CA ALA A 270 25.79 25.36 -14.66
C ALA A 270 26.51 26.40 -15.54
N PHE A 271 25.91 26.77 -16.67
CA PHE A 271 26.38 27.81 -17.60
C PHE A 271 25.59 29.13 -17.49
N GLY A 272 24.81 29.31 -16.42
CA GLY A 272 23.97 30.51 -16.21
C GLY A 272 22.70 30.51 -17.07
N GLY A 273 22.31 29.36 -17.61
CA GLY A 273 21.08 29.15 -18.34
C GLY A 273 19.93 28.63 -17.47
N GLY A 274 18.96 28.00 -18.12
CA GLY A 274 17.82 27.35 -17.46
C GLY A 274 17.06 26.42 -18.41
N GLY A 275 16.04 25.76 -17.87
CA GLY A 275 15.18 24.87 -18.63
C GLY A 275 14.54 23.78 -17.78
N HIS A 276 13.98 22.78 -18.45
CA HIS A 276 13.43 21.57 -17.85
C HIS A 276 14.41 20.40 -17.97
N HIS A 277 14.11 19.31 -17.27
CA HIS A 277 14.94 18.11 -17.29
C HIS A 277 15.22 17.58 -18.72
N THR A 278 14.26 17.73 -19.63
CA THR A 278 14.35 17.27 -21.04
C THR A 278 14.92 18.31 -22.00
N ALA A 279 15.04 19.58 -21.60
CA ALA A 279 15.43 20.67 -22.48
C ALA A 279 16.07 21.83 -21.69
N GLY A 280 17.31 22.20 -22.05
CA GLY A 280 18.03 23.32 -21.46
C GLY A 280 18.57 24.29 -22.50
N SER A 281 18.78 25.54 -22.11
CA SER A 281 19.45 26.56 -22.92
C SER A 281 20.28 27.50 -22.05
N ALA A 282 21.46 27.91 -22.52
CA ALA A 282 22.32 28.86 -21.84
C ALA A 282 23.03 29.78 -22.84
N VAL A 283 23.35 31.01 -22.40
CA VAL A 283 24.17 31.96 -23.18
C VAL A 283 25.38 32.34 -22.35
N VAL A 284 26.55 31.93 -22.80
CA VAL A 284 27.83 32.16 -22.12
C VAL A 284 28.57 33.30 -22.80
N ARG A 285 29.05 34.26 -22.00
CA ARG A 285 29.82 35.43 -22.47
C ARG A 285 31.22 35.39 -21.87
N GLY A 286 32.22 35.81 -22.65
CA GLY A 286 33.60 35.94 -22.17
C GLY A 286 34.34 34.62 -21.93
N MET A 287 33.90 33.53 -22.54
CA MET A 287 34.52 32.20 -22.48
C MET A 287 34.87 31.75 -23.89
N LEU A 288 36.04 31.12 -24.07
CA LEU A 288 36.46 30.55 -25.36
C LEU A 288 35.83 29.17 -25.56
N MET A 289 35.52 28.78 -26.81
CA MET A 289 34.89 27.50 -27.10
C MET A 289 35.64 26.26 -26.54
N PRO A 290 36.98 26.16 -26.60
CA PRO A 290 37.70 25.03 -26.01
C PRO A 290 37.51 24.91 -24.49
N GLU A 291 37.52 26.04 -23.77
CA GLU A 291 37.26 26.09 -22.32
C GLU A 291 35.81 25.69 -22.00
N PHE A 292 34.87 26.14 -22.83
CA PHE A 292 33.47 25.75 -22.71
C PHE A 292 33.26 24.23 -22.88
N ILE A 293 33.91 23.62 -23.89
CA ILE A 293 33.82 22.19 -24.16
C ILE A 293 34.36 21.38 -22.97
N GLU A 294 35.52 21.75 -22.42
CA GLU A 294 36.10 21.07 -21.26
C GLU A 294 35.16 21.12 -20.05
N ARG A 295 34.65 22.31 -19.73
CA ARG A 295 33.70 22.51 -18.63
C ARG A 295 32.39 21.75 -18.85
N LEU A 296 31.90 21.66 -20.09
CA LEU A 296 30.68 20.92 -20.43
C LEU A 296 30.86 19.44 -20.14
N PHE A 297 31.98 18.85 -20.55
CA PHE A 297 32.23 17.43 -20.27
C PHE A 297 32.42 17.13 -18.79
N ASP A 298 33.03 18.04 -18.03
CA ASP A 298 33.13 17.90 -16.58
C ASP A 298 31.76 17.97 -15.90
N GLU A 299 30.89 18.86 -16.36
CA GLU A 299 29.53 18.94 -15.83
C GLU A 299 28.70 17.72 -16.18
N LEU A 300 28.82 17.21 -17.41
CA LEU A 300 28.15 15.97 -17.85
C LEU A 300 28.61 14.76 -17.01
N LYS A 301 29.91 14.63 -16.71
CA LYS A 301 30.44 13.57 -15.84
C LYS A 301 29.91 13.65 -14.40
N LYS A 302 29.67 14.85 -13.89
CA LYS A 302 29.09 15.06 -12.54
C LYS A 302 27.60 14.78 -12.50
N THR A 303 26.88 15.16 -13.56
CA THR A 303 25.42 15.17 -13.58
C THR A 303 24.83 13.83 -14.02
N ILE A 304 25.51 13.11 -14.91
CA ILE A 304 25.05 11.79 -15.38
C ILE A 304 25.46 10.74 -14.35
N PRO A 305 24.53 9.98 -13.76
CA PRO A 305 24.85 8.94 -12.78
C PRO A 305 25.58 7.75 -13.44
N PRO A 306 26.46 7.04 -12.70
CA PRO A 306 27.09 5.82 -13.19
C PRO A 306 26.07 4.73 -13.52
N SER A 307 26.16 4.16 -14.71
CA SER A 307 25.33 3.03 -15.14
C SER A 307 25.55 1.81 -14.22
N PRO A 308 24.48 1.14 -13.76
CA PRO A 308 24.60 -0.08 -12.96
C PRO A 308 25.39 -1.16 -13.71
N THR A 309 26.24 -1.88 -12.98
CA THR A 309 26.99 -3.03 -13.52
C THR A 309 26.26 -4.34 -13.25
N ALA A 310 26.67 -5.42 -13.92
CA ALA A 310 26.18 -6.77 -13.67
C ALA A 310 26.32 -7.15 -12.19
N ARG A 311 27.40 -6.72 -11.52
CA ARG A 311 27.61 -6.91 -10.08
C ARG A 311 26.54 -6.22 -9.22
N ASP A 312 26.06 -5.05 -9.64
CA ASP A 312 25.03 -4.30 -8.91
C ASP A 312 23.62 -4.87 -9.11
N MET A 313 23.45 -5.72 -10.12
CA MET A 313 22.17 -6.31 -10.53
C MET A 313 22.05 -7.80 -10.17
N MET A 314 23.16 -8.52 -10.05
CA MET A 314 23.18 -9.95 -9.85
C MET A 314 22.73 -10.36 -8.45
N VAL A 315 22.03 -11.49 -8.37
CA VAL A 315 21.62 -12.10 -7.12
C VAL A 315 22.69 -13.08 -6.64
N THR A 316 23.07 -12.95 -5.37
CA THR A 316 23.91 -13.91 -4.65
C THR A 316 23.33 -14.15 -3.24
N PRO A 317 23.29 -15.41 -2.75
CA PRO A 317 23.58 -16.66 -3.47
C PRO A 317 22.50 -16.98 -4.53
N PHE A 318 22.90 -17.66 -5.59
CA PHE A 318 22.01 -18.11 -6.66
C PHE A 318 21.63 -19.58 -6.49
N VAL A 319 20.53 -20.00 -7.13
CA VAL A 319 20.10 -21.40 -7.19
C VAL A 319 20.40 -21.94 -8.57
N SER A 320 20.98 -23.13 -8.61
CA SER A 320 21.33 -23.86 -9.83
C SER A 320 21.01 -25.35 -9.67
N ILE A 321 21.10 -26.10 -10.76
CA ILE A 321 20.99 -27.56 -10.78
C ILE A 321 22.21 -28.18 -11.48
N SER A 322 22.47 -29.45 -11.21
CA SER A 322 23.42 -30.24 -11.99
C SER A 322 22.73 -30.85 -13.22
N GLY A 323 23.50 -31.15 -14.27
CA GLY A 323 22.99 -31.71 -15.52
C GLY A 323 22.35 -33.10 -15.38
N ASP A 324 22.74 -33.87 -14.37
CA ASP A 324 22.24 -35.21 -14.07
C ASP A 324 20.89 -35.24 -13.33
N VAL A 325 20.36 -34.08 -12.93
CA VAL A 325 19.09 -33.96 -12.21
C VAL A 325 17.93 -34.31 -13.14
N GLU A 326 17.01 -35.16 -12.68
CA GLU A 326 15.78 -35.51 -13.41
C GLU A 326 14.84 -34.32 -13.59
N LEU A 327 14.11 -34.26 -14.71
CA LEU A 327 13.18 -33.17 -15.02
C LEU A 327 12.08 -32.98 -13.97
N GLU A 328 11.59 -34.05 -13.34
CA GLU A 328 10.61 -33.96 -12.26
C GLU A 328 11.19 -33.28 -11.01
N ALA A 329 12.47 -33.48 -10.72
CA ALA A 329 13.16 -32.78 -9.64
C ALA A 329 13.47 -31.32 -10.00
N ALA A 330 13.78 -31.05 -11.27
CA ALA A 330 13.95 -29.69 -11.78
C ALA A 330 12.63 -28.89 -11.70
N GLU A 331 11.48 -29.49 -12.03
CA GLU A 331 10.14 -28.88 -11.87
C GLU A 331 9.89 -28.51 -10.42
N LYS A 332 10.12 -29.46 -9.50
CA LYS A 332 9.94 -29.21 -8.07
C LYS A 332 10.79 -28.03 -7.61
N MET A 333 12.02 -27.87 -8.13
CA MET A 333 12.86 -26.71 -7.81
C MET A 333 12.34 -25.41 -8.42
N LEU A 334 11.96 -25.41 -9.70
CA LEU A 334 11.38 -24.24 -10.38
C LEU A 334 10.11 -23.77 -9.68
N THR A 335 9.23 -24.69 -9.29
CA THR A 335 7.98 -24.40 -8.58
C THR A 335 8.25 -23.96 -7.14
N ARG A 336 9.12 -24.67 -6.40
CA ARG A 336 9.50 -24.34 -5.02
C ARG A 336 10.05 -22.93 -4.86
N TYR A 337 10.88 -22.47 -5.80
CA TYR A 337 11.50 -21.15 -5.72
C TYR A 337 10.80 -20.09 -6.57
N GLY A 338 9.72 -20.46 -7.28
CA GLY A 338 9.01 -19.55 -8.19
C GLY A 338 9.85 -19.07 -9.37
N PHE A 339 10.90 -19.81 -9.74
CA PHE A 339 11.77 -19.46 -10.85
C PHE A 339 11.20 -19.95 -12.18
N ASN A 340 11.36 -19.14 -13.22
CA ASN A 340 10.97 -19.48 -14.59
C ASN A 340 12.11 -20.15 -15.38
N ALA A 341 13.33 -20.10 -14.86
CA ALA A 341 14.50 -20.77 -15.39
C ALA A 341 15.54 -20.99 -14.29
N LEU A 342 16.37 -22.02 -14.46
CA LEU A 342 17.50 -22.35 -13.61
C LEU A 342 18.75 -22.55 -14.49
N PRO A 343 19.92 -22.07 -14.05
CA PRO A 343 21.16 -22.42 -14.71
C PRO A 343 21.56 -23.86 -14.34
N VAL A 344 22.09 -24.57 -15.32
CA VAL A 344 22.66 -25.90 -15.19
C VAL A 344 24.17 -25.75 -15.09
N LEU A 345 24.76 -26.32 -14.04
CA LEU A 345 26.19 -26.25 -13.76
C LEU A 345 26.85 -27.63 -13.87
N GLU A 346 28.07 -27.64 -14.40
CA GLU A 346 29.03 -28.73 -14.23
C GLU A 346 30.29 -28.14 -13.60
N ASP A 347 30.74 -28.69 -12.46
CA ASP A 347 31.92 -28.21 -11.71
C ASP A 347 31.94 -26.69 -11.43
N GLY A 348 30.76 -26.08 -11.26
CA GLY A 348 30.60 -24.65 -10.97
C GLY A 348 30.63 -23.74 -12.21
N VAL A 349 30.79 -24.31 -13.41
CA VAL A 349 30.72 -23.62 -14.70
C VAL A 349 29.31 -23.79 -15.28
N PRO A 350 28.64 -22.72 -15.73
CA PRO A 350 27.36 -22.87 -16.41
C PRO A 350 27.55 -23.55 -17.77
N THR A 351 26.83 -24.66 -17.98
CA THR A 351 26.83 -25.43 -19.23
C THR A 351 25.50 -25.36 -19.98
N GLY A 352 24.44 -24.88 -19.31
CA GLY A 352 23.16 -24.61 -19.96
C GLY A 352 22.17 -23.89 -19.05
N VAL A 353 20.98 -23.64 -19.60
CA VAL A 353 19.84 -23.06 -18.88
C VAL A 353 18.60 -23.90 -19.13
N ILE A 354 17.93 -24.36 -18.07
CA ILE A 354 16.66 -25.06 -18.18
C ILE A 354 15.50 -24.12 -17.82
N THR A 355 14.42 -24.14 -18.59
CA THR A 355 13.26 -23.25 -18.38
C THR A 355 12.02 -24.03 -17.96
N ARG A 356 11.12 -23.38 -17.21
CA ARG A 356 9.86 -23.98 -16.77
C ARG A 356 9.03 -24.52 -17.93
N ASP A 357 8.90 -23.77 -19.01
CA ASP A 357 8.12 -24.16 -20.19
C ASP A 357 8.65 -25.47 -20.82
N ILE A 358 9.98 -25.67 -20.83
CA ILE A 358 10.60 -26.91 -21.34
C ILE A 358 10.27 -28.07 -20.40
N VAL A 359 10.46 -27.87 -19.10
CA VAL A 359 10.22 -28.91 -18.09
C VAL A 359 8.75 -29.33 -18.04
N GLU A 360 7.81 -28.38 -18.04
CA GLU A 360 6.38 -28.66 -18.03
C GLU A 360 5.92 -29.41 -19.29
N ARG A 361 6.42 -29.04 -20.47
CA ARG A 361 6.13 -29.76 -21.72
C ARG A 361 6.69 -31.17 -21.69
N ALA A 362 7.94 -31.36 -21.24
CA ALA A 362 8.56 -32.67 -21.13
C ALA A 362 7.79 -33.57 -20.14
N LEU A 363 7.37 -33.03 -19.00
CA LEU A 363 6.53 -33.76 -18.02
C LEU A 363 5.15 -34.13 -18.59
N HIS A 364 4.53 -33.25 -19.37
CA HIS A 364 3.28 -33.55 -20.06
C HIS A 364 3.42 -34.73 -21.04
N HIS A 365 4.61 -34.92 -21.62
CA HIS A 365 4.95 -36.05 -22.48
C HIS A 365 5.51 -37.27 -21.71
N GLY A 366 5.46 -37.28 -20.37
CA GLY A 366 5.90 -38.41 -19.55
C GLY A 366 7.43 -38.54 -19.40
N MET A 367 8.19 -37.51 -19.77
CA MET A 367 9.66 -37.51 -19.76
C MET A 367 10.27 -37.11 -18.40
N GLY A 368 9.56 -37.35 -17.28
CA GLY A 368 9.97 -36.83 -15.97
C GLY A 368 11.29 -37.37 -15.43
N ARG A 369 11.71 -38.56 -15.86
CA ARG A 369 12.96 -39.22 -15.46
C ARG A 369 14.16 -38.89 -16.35
N GLU A 370 13.93 -38.17 -17.44
CA GLU A 370 15.03 -37.72 -18.29
C GLU A 370 15.86 -36.67 -17.56
N LYS A 371 17.13 -36.50 -17.98
CA LYS A 371 18.07 -35.60 -17.31
C LYS A 371 17.94 -34.16 -17.82
N ALA A 372 18.21 -33.20 -16.95
CA ALA A 372 18.20 -31.78 -17.30
C ALA A 372 19.19 -31.45 -18.43
N ALA A 373 20.36 -32.10 -18.46
CA ALA A 373 21.38 -31.92 -19.50
C ALA A 373 20.86 -32.21 -20.92
N ASP A 374 19.91 -33.14 -21.07
CA ASP A 374 19.41 -33.56 -22.38
C ASP A 374 18.39 -32.56 -22.97
N TYR A 375 17.80 -31.71 -22.12
CA TYR A 375 16.72 -30.79 -22.49
C TYR A 375 17.04 -29.31 -22.22
N MET A 376 18.20 -29.01 -21.64
CA MET A 376 18.62 -27.63 -21.39
C MET A 376 18.95 -26.87 -22.68
N ILE A 377 18.83 -25.55 -22.62
CA ILE A 377 19.31 -24.66 -23.68
C ILE A 377 20.82 -24.50 -23.49
N THR A 378 21.60 -24.95 -24.47
CA THR A 378 23.07 -24.85 -24.48
C THR A 378 23.58 -23.57 -25.16
N ASP A 379 22.78 -22.98 -26.05
CA ASP A 379 23.06 -21.67 -26.65
C ASP A 379 22.60 -20.55 -25.72
N PHE A 380 23.47 -20.13 -24.80
CA PHE A 380 23.24 -19.01 -23.90
C PHE A 380 24.52 -18.18 -23.72
N ALA A 381 24.33 -16.89 -23.51
CA ALA A 381 25.37 -15.94 -23.15
C ALA A 381 25.46 -15.74 -21.63
N SER A 382 26.67 -15.50 -21.17
CA SER A 382 26.99 -15.06 -19.81
C SER A 382 27.53 -13.63 -19.81
N ALA A 383 27.59 -13.03 -18.63
CA ALA A 383 28.14 -11.69 -18.42
C ALA A 383 29.28 -11.70 -17.40
N LYS A 384 30.20 -10.74 -17.47
CA LYS A 384 31.20 -10.50 -16.41
C LYS A 384 30.67 -9.51 -15.38
N PRO A 385 31.11 -9.55 -14.11
CA PRO A 385 30.64 -8.65 -13.05
C PRO A 385 30.75 -7.15 -13.37
N GLY A 386 31.72 -6.74 -14.19
CA GLY A 386 31.91 -5.34 -14.59
C GLY A 386 31.13 -4.90 -15.83
N GLU A 387 30.39 -5.79 -16.49
CA GLU A 387 29.62 -5.42 -17.68
C GLU A 387 28.45 -4.50 -17.33
N THR A 388 28.10 -3.60 -18.25
CA THR A 388 27.12 -2.54 -18.03
C THR A 388 25.68 -3.03 -18.17
N TYR A 389 24.76 -2.29 -17.58
CA TYR A 389 23.31 -2.50 -17.71
C TYR A 389 22.84 -2.67 -19.17
N GLU A 390 23.34 -1.84 -20.11
CA GLU A 390 22.94 -1.95 -21.52
C GLU A 390 23.37 -3.27 -22.16
N ARG A 391 24.55 -3.80 -21.79
CA ARG A 391 24.98 -5.12 -22.24
C ARG A 391 24.06 -6.21 -21.70
N ILE A 392 23.74 -6.18 -20.41
CA ILE A 392 22.83 -7.14 -19.78
C ILE A 392 21.43 -7.10 -20.41
N LYS A 393 20.92 -5.90 -20.69
CA LYS A 393 19.64 -5.67 -21.35
C LYS A 393 19.64 -6.24 -22.77
N GLU A 394 20.72 -6.09 -23.53
CA GLU A 394 20.87 -6.74 -24.85
C GLU A 394 20.75 -8.26 -24.74
N LEU A 395 21.45 -8.89 -23.79
CA LEU A 395 21.41 -10.34 -23.57
C LEU A 395 19.98 -10.83 -23.25
N ILE A 396 19.24 -10.10 -22.41
CA ILE A 396 17.87 -10.50 -22.05
C ILE A 396 16.85 -10.25 -23.17
N ILE A 397 16.89 -9.08 -23.80
CA ILE A 397 15.85 -8.66 -24.75
C ILE A 397 16.13 -9.24 -26.14
N ARG A 398 17.33 -9.01 -26.67
CA ARG A 398 17.69 -9.33 -28.05
C ARG A 398 17.92 -10.83 -28.23
N GLN A 399 18.66 -11.44 -27.29
CA GLN A 399 18.91 -12.89 -27.29
C GLN A 399 17.80 -13.67 -26.58
N LYS A 400 16.73 -13.00 -26.12
CA LYS A 400 15.54 -13.58 -25.48
C LYS A 400 15.86 -14.49 -24.28
N GLN A 401 17.00 -14.34 -23.61
CA GLN A 401 17.31 -15.13 -22.43
C GLN A 401 16.40 -14.79 -21.25
N LYS A 402 15.97 -15.82 -20.49
CA LYS A 402 15.17 -15.64 -19.26
C LYS A 402 16.05 -15.25 -18.07
N ILE A 403 17.28 -15.76 -18.06
CA ILE A 403 18.31 -15.50 -17.05
C ILE A 403 19.67 -15.35 -17.74
N VAL A 404 20.57 -14.58 -17.13
CA VAL A 404 21.95 -14.37 -17.58
C VAL A 404 22.88 -14.79 -16.42
N PRO A 405 23.62 -15.91 -16.57
CA PRO A 405 24.68 -16.28 -15.64
C PRO A 405 25.80 -15.22 -15.65
N VAL A 406 26.23 -14.80 -14.47
CA VAL A 406 27.39 -13.90 -14.31
C VAL A 406 28.59 -14.75 -13.92
N VAL A 407 29.67 -14.69 -14.68
CA VAL A 407 30.86 -15.55 -14.52
C VAL A 407 32.10 -14.75 -14.13
N ASP A 408 32.93 -15.32 -13.25
CA ASP A 408 34.23 -14.76 -12.89
C ASP A 408 35.24 -14.91 -14.04
N GLU A 409 36.46 -14.41 -13.85
CA GLU A 409 37.53 -14.52 -14.86
C GLU A 409 37.92 -15.97 -15.18
N ALA A 410 37.65 -16.91 -14.27
CA ALA A 410 37.87 -18.34 -14.45
C ALA A 410 36.66 -19.06 -15.09
N GLY A 411 35.61 -18.33 -15.46
CA GLY A 411 34.40 -18.88 -16.09
C GLY A 411 33.41 -19.53 -15.12
N ARG A 412 33.65 -19.44 -13.81
CA ARG A 412 32.76 -20.02 -12.79
C ARG A 412 31.64 -19.06 -12.45
N MET A 413 30.47 -19.60 -12.13
CA MET A 413 29.30 -18.79 -11.79
C MET A 413 29.56 -17.99 -10.49
N SER A 414 29.42 -16.68 -10.61
CA SER A 414 29.59 -15.70 -9.52
C SER A 414 28.27 -15.00 -9.15
N GLY A 415 27.27 -15.03 -10.05
CA GLY A 415 25.96 -14.44 -9.84
C GLY A 415 24.96 -14.83 -10.90
N LEU A 416 23.71 -14.43 -10.73
CA LEU A 416 22.63 -14.65 -11.71
C LEU A 416 21.79 -13.39 -11.85
N ILE A 417 21.44 -13.01 -13.09
CA ILE A 417 20.55 -11.89 -13.37
C ILE A 417 19.31 -12.40 -14.11
N GLY A 418 18.12 -12.18 -13.57
CA GLY A 418 16.85 -12.46 -14.23
C GLY A 418 16.25 -11.22 -14.91
N ARG A 419 15.21 -11.42 -15.75
CA ARG A 419 14.48 -10.31 -16.38
C ARG A 419 13.89 -9.32 -15.36
N GLY A 420 13.43 -9.83 -14.22
CA GLY A 420 12.89 -9.01 -13.14
C GLY A 420 13.94 -8.10 -12.52
N ASP A 421 15.20 -8.54 -12.45
CA ASP A 421 16.30 -7.77 -11.86
C ASP A 421 16.71 -6.61 -12.78
N VAL A 422 16.68 -6.84 -14.10
CA VAL A 422 16.86 -5.79 -15.12
C VAL A 422 15.74 -4.75 -15.03
N LEU A 423 14.48 -5.18 -14.99
CA LEU A 423 13.34 -4.27 -14.83
C LEU A 423 13.42 -3.49 -13.51
N HIS A 424 13.82 -4.14 -12.42
CA HIS A 424 14.01 -3.47 -11.13
C HIS A 424 15.13 -2.43 -11.15
N ALA A 425 16.24 -2.68 -11.86
CA ALA A 425 17.29 -1.69 -12.07
C ALA A 425 16.75 -0.47 -12.84
N MET A 426 15.87 -0.66 -13.84
CA MET A 426 15.20 0.43 -14.56
C MET A 426 14.33 1.31 -13.65
N TYR A 427 13.53 0.69 -12.78
CA TYR A 427 12.61 1.43 -11.90
C TYR A 427 13.32 2.11 -10.72
N ALA A 428 14.47 1.60 -10.28
CA ALA A 428 15.27 2.20 -9.22
C ALA A 428 15.80 3.60 -9.60
N ASP A 429 16.11 3.82 -10.88
CA ASP A 429 16.52 5.14 -11.38
C ASP A 429 15.33 6.08 -11.54
N MET A 430 14.20 5.59 -12.05
CA MET A 430 12.99 6.42 -12.24
C MET A 430 12.35 6.91 -10.93
N THR A 431 12.62 6.25 -9.80
CA THR A 431 12.02 6.58 -8.48
C THR A 431 12.82 7.62 -7.69
N LYS A 432 14.07 7.91 -8.05
CA LYS A 432 14.84 9.00 -7.43
C LYS A 432 14.42 10.39 -7.94
N THR A 433 13.79 10.48 -9.10
CA THR A 433 13.45 11.75 -9.79
C THR A 433 11.96 12.11 -9.77
N ARG A 434 11.09 11.30 -9.15
CA ARG A 434 9.63 11.56 -9.10
C ARG A 434 9.11 11.73 -7.67
N SER A 435 9.21 12.94 -7.14
CA SER A 435 8.28 13.41 -6.11
C SER A 435 7.03 13.99 -6.80
N GLY A 436 5.97 13.19 -6.98
CA GLY A 436 4.69 13.68 -7.48
C GLY A 436 3.75 12.63 -8.09
N SER A 437 2.86 12.08 -7.25
CA SER A 437 1.59 11.36 -7.52
C SER A 437 1.55 10.06 -8.37
N PRO A 438 0.69 9.08 -8.00
CA PRO A 438 0.65 7.75 -8.61
C PRO A 438 -0.57 7.53 -9.53
N GLN A 439 -0.37 6.87 -10.68
CA GLN A 439 -1.39 6.05 -11.33
C GLN A 439 -0.83 4.72 -11.82
N ALA A 440 -1.71 3.73 -11.77
CA ALA A 440 -1.45 2.30 -11.82
C ALA A 440 -1.08 1.80 -13.22
N GLU A 441 -0.10 0.88 -13.28
CA GLU A 441 -0.29 -0.52 -13.66
C GLU A 441 1.08 -1.25 -13.81
N SER A 442 1.05 -2.57 -13.59
CA SER A 442 2.17 -3.53 -13.66
C SER A 442 3.21 -3.50 -12.52
N ARG A 443 2.94 -4.36 -11.54
CA ARG A 443 3.70 -4.57 -10.30
C ARG A 443 4.89 -5.51 -10.50
N VAL A 444 6.09 -4.93 -10.64
CA VAL A 444 7.35 -5.55 -10.19
C VAL A 444 8.25 -4.41 -9.69
N LEU A 445 8.11 -4.01 -8.43
CA LEU A 445 8.90 -2.89 -7.85
C LEU A 445 9.73 -3.33 -6.64
N ARG A 446 10.97 -2.82 -6.62
CA ARG A 446 11.87 -2.81 -5.46
C ARG A 446 11.13 -2.19 -4.26
N PRO A 447 11.51 -2.52 -3.01
CA PRO A 447 10.82 -2.00 -1.84
C PRO A 447 10.78 -0.46 -1.85
N LEU A 448 9.61 0.12 -1.59
CA LEU A 448 9.47 1.54 -1.28
C LEU A 448 10.20 1.81 0.04
N SER A 449 11.50 2.10 -0.05
CA SER A 449 12.35 2.26 1.12
C SER A 449 12.29 3.70 1.62
N ARG A 450 11.80 3.90 2.84
CA ARG A 450 11.78 5.22 3.50
C ARG A 450 12.51 5.12 4.83
N ASP A 451 13.33 6.12 5.13
CA ASP A 451 13.89 6.28 6.47
C ASP A 451 12.76 6.66 7.44
N VAL A 452 12.56 5.83 8.48
CA VAL A 452 11.54 6.03 9.52
C VAL A 452 12.15 6.41 10.87
N SER A 453 13.41 6.87 10.90
CA SER A 453 14.11 7.29 12.12
C SER A 453 13.33 8.31 12.95
N ALA A 454 12.73 9.33 12.30
CA ALA A 454 11.92 10.34 12.99
C ALA A 454 10.66 9.74 13.61
N LEU A 455 9.98 8.84 12.88
CA LEU A 455 8.77 8.17 13.35
C LEU A 455 9.04 7.27 14.56
N LEU A 456 10.16 6.53 14.53
CA LEU A 456 10.59 5.68 15.64
C LEU A 456 10.84 6.51 16.90
N LYS A 457 11.53 7.66 16.78
CA LYS A 457 11.80 8.56 17.92
C LYS A 457 10.56 9.25 18.46
N GLU A 458 9.64 9.67 17.59
CA GLU A 458 8.42 10.38 17.98
C GLU A 458 7.39 9.47 18.66
N ARG A 459 7.27 8.21 18.21
CA ARG A 459 6.14 7.34 18.57
C ARG A 459 6.47 6.25 19.57
N LEU A 460 7.72 5.82 19.66
CA LEU A 460 8.10 4.75 20.57
C LEU A 460 8.56 5.32 21.92
N PRO A 461 8.08 4.75 23.04
CA PRO A 461 8.63 5.01 24.35
C PRO A 461 10.15 4.76 24.41
N GLU A 462 10.86 5.51 25.25
CA GLU A 462 12.33 5.45 25.35
C GLU A 462 12.86 4.04 25.62
N ASP A 463 12.13 3.25 26.40
CA ASP A 463 12.50 1.89 26.74
C ASP A 463 12.39 0.91 25.56
N VAL A 464 11.47 1.16 24.61
CA VAL A 464 11.34 0.40 23.35
C VAL A 464 12.43 0.84 22.37
N VAL A 465 12.73 2.14 22.28
CA VAL A 465 13.85 2.64 21.47
C VAL A 465 15.17 2.05 21.95
N GLY A 466 15.39 2.02 23.28
CA GLY A 466 16.55 1.38 23.89
C GLY A 466 16.61 -0.13 23.62
N LEU A 467 15.46 -0.81 23.55
CA LEU A 467 15.40 -2.22 23.16
C LEU A 467 15.84 -2.43 21.70
N LEU A 468 15.31 -1.64 20.76
CA LEU A 468 15.70 -1.70 19.34
C LEU A 468 17.20 -1.42 19.15
N GLN A 469 17.76 -0.48 19.93
CA GLN A 469 19.18 -0.16 19.91
C GLN A 469 20.03 -1.35 20.39
N ARG A 470 19.65 -2.01 21.50
CA ARG A 470 20.33 -3.23 21.97
C ARG A 470 20.26 -4.37 20.94
N VAL A 471 19.12 -4.53 20.26
CA VAL A 471 18.95 -5.52 19.18
C VAL A 471 19.90 -5.20 18.02
N SER A 472 19.97 -3.94 17.61
CA SER A 472 20.85 -3.43 16.55
C SER A 472 22.33 -3.75 16.83
N GLU A 473 22.79 -3.47 18.04
CA GLU A 473 24.17 -3.71 18.48
C GLU A 473 24.50 -5.19 18.51
N CYS A 474 23.65 -6.01 19.17
CA CYS A 474 23.85 -7.46 19.22
C CYS A 474 23.88 -8.08 17.82
N ALA A 475 23.00 -7.63 16.92
CA ALA A 475 22.92 -8.17 15.56
C ALA A 475 24.19 -7.84 14.77
N THR A 476 24.70 -6.63 14.92
CA THR A 476 25.96 -6.18 14.29
C THR A 476 27.15 -7.01 14.77
N GLU A 477 27.27 -7.26 16.07
CA GLU A 477 28.32 -8.10 16.66
C GLU A 477 28.24 -9.56 16.20
N CYS A 478 27.02 -10.07 15.99
CA CYS A 478 26.81 -11.42 15.48
C CYS A 478 27.03 -11.55 13.96
N GLY A 479 27.25 -10.43 13.25
CA GLY A 479 27.29 -10.43 11.78
C GLY A 479 25.94 -10.75 11.13
N TYR A 480 24.83 -10.55 11.86
CA TYR A 480 23.48 -10.84 11.39
C TYR A 480 22.71 -9.60 10.98
N ALA A 481 21.75 -9.85 10.11
CA ALA A 481 20.83 -8.89 9.56
C ALA A 481 19.52 -8.92 10.37
N ALA A 482 19.18 -7.85 11.10
CA ALA A 482 18.02 -7.82 11.99
C ALA A 482 16.91 -6.87 11.50
N TYR A 483 15.66 -7.31 11.67
CA TYR A 483 14.48 -6.59 11.21
C TYR A 483 13.38 -6.61 12.26
N ALA A 484 12.74 -5.47 12.53
CA ALA A 484 11.44 -5.45 13.20
C ALA A 484 10.35 -5.67 12.14
N VAL A 485 9.37 -6.53 12.39
CA VAL A 485 8.42 -6.97 11.34
C VAL A 485 6.97 -7.02 11.81
N GLY A 486 6.04 -7.13 10.88
CA GLY A 486 4.67 -7.56 11.18
C GLY A 486 3.82 -6.52 11.90
N GLY A 487 3.10 -6.98 12.93
CA GLY A 487 2.12 -6.17 13.65
C GLY A 487 2.75 -4.93 14.30
N PHE A 488 3.98 -5.04 14.77
CA PHE A 488 4.74 -3.91 15.32
C PHE A 488 4.89 -2.78 14.31
N VAL A 489 5.33 -3.10 13.09
CA VAL A 489 5.56 -2.11 12.03
C VAL A 489 4.24 -1.49 11.54
N ARG A 490 3.21 -2.34 11.36
CA ARG A 490 1.86 -1.89 11.00
C ARG A 490 1.31 -0.89 12.03
N ASP A 491 1.35 -1.26 13.30
CA ASP A 491 0.75 -0.47 14.37
C ASP A 491 1.54 0.83 14.60
N LEU A 492 2.86 0.82 14.42
CA LEU A 492 3.69 2.02 14.40
C LEU A 492 3.24 3.00 13.30
N LEU A 493 3.02 2.52 12.07
CA LEU A 493 2.56 3.34 10.95
C LEU A 493 1.12 3.86 11.16
N MET A 494 0.27 3.04 11.79
CA MET A 494 -1.09 3.41 12.19
C MET A 494 -1.15 4.29 13.46
N ARG A 495 0.01 4.64 14.05
CA ARG A 495 0.11 5.43 15.30
C ARG A 495 -0.62 4.80 16.49
N ARG A 496 -0.63 3.46 16.57
CA ARG A 496 -1.18 2.68 17.68
C ARG A 496 -0.05 2.20 18.60
N GLY A 497 -0.28 2.20 19.91
CA GLY A 497 0.68 1.70 20.90
C GLY A 497 0.75 0.18 20.90
N ASN A 498 1.58 -0.41 20.05
CA ASN A 498 1.95 -1.82 20.11
C ASN A 498 3.45 -1.93 20.45
N TYR A 499 3.74 -2.62 21.54
CA TYR A 499 5.10 -2.78 22.07
C TYR A 499 5.56 -4.24 22.09
N ASP A 500 4.78 -5.16 21.50
CA ASP A 500 5.21 -6.52 21.25
C ASP A 500 6.17 -6.51 20.06
N LEU A 501 7.46 -6.66 20.36
CA LEU A 501 8.52 -6.60 19.36
C LEU A 501 8.77 -7.97 18.73
N ASP A 502 8.39 -8.10 17.47
CA ASP A 502 8.73 -9.22 16.60
C ASP A 502 10.02 -8.91 15.82
N VAL A 503 11.08 -9.67 16.08
CA VAL A 503 12.38 -9.54 15.40
C VAL A 503 12.62 -10.72 14.47
N VAL A 504 12.92 -10.45 13.22
CA VAL A 504 13.39 -11.45 12.25
C VAL A 504 14.88 -11.25 12.01
N ILE A 505 15.62 -12.36 12.08
CA ILE A 505 17.07 -12.43 11.87
C ILE A 505 17.33 -13.20 10.57
N GLU A 506 17.95 -12.56 9.59
CA GLU A 506 18.58 -13.25 8.47
C GLU A 506 19.92 -13.84 8.97
N GLY A 507 19.85 -15.08 9.43
CA GLY A 507 20.91 -15.76 10.17
C GLY A 507 20.32 -16.77 11.16
N ASP A 508 21.04 -17.16 12.20
CA ASP A 508 20.49 -18.01 13.26
C ASP A 508 19.84 -17.16 14.37
N GLY A 509 18.50 -17.08 14.34
CA GLY A 509 17.72 -16.34 15.33
C GLY A 509 17.79 -16.94 16.74
N ILE A 510 18.02 -18.25 16.90
CA ILE A 510 18.16 -18.88 18.21
C ILE A 510 19.54 -18.53 18.81
N ASP A 511 20.58 -18.55 17.99
CA ASP A 511 21.91 -18.09 18.39
C ASP A 511 21.89 -16.61 18.78
N PHE A 512 21.29 -15.76 17.94
CA PHE A 512 21.08 -14.35 18.25
C PHE A 512 20.37 -14.16 19.59
N ALA A 513 19.26 -14.86 19.83
CA ALA A 513 18.49 -14.73 21.06
C ALA A 513 19.30 -15.10 22.32
N LYS A 514 20.15 -16.14 22.22
CA LYS A 514 21.05 -16.55 23.32
C LYS A 514 22.12 -15.51 23.60
N LYS A 515 22.79 -14.99 22.56
CA LYS A 515 23.81 -13.95 22.68
C LYS A 515 23.23 -12.66 23.23
N TYR A 516 22.05 -12.27 22.75
CA TYR A 516 21.31 -11.12 23.28
C TYR A 516 21.06 -11.25 24.79
N ALA A 517 20.51 -12.38 25.22
CA ALA A 517 20.19 -12.61 26.62
C ALA A 517 21.43 -12.71 27.52
N ALA A 518 22.53 -13.26 27.00
CA ALA A 518 23.81 -13.30 27.73
C ALA A 518 24.38 -11.90 27.97
N LYS A 519 24.22 -10.99 26.99
CA LYS A 519 24.76 -9.63 27.06
C LYS A 519 23.89 -8.66 27.84
N TYR A 520 22.59 -8.66 27.58
CA TYR A 520 21.65 -7.66 28.10
C TYR A 520 20.70 -8.20 29.17
N GLY A 521 20.85 -9.48 29.54
CA GLY A 521 19.96 -10.17 30.45
C GLY A 521 18.66 -10.66 29.79
N GLY A 522 18.02 -11.64 30.42
CA GLY A 522 16.76 -12.23 29.96
C GLY A 522 16.80 -13.76 29.98
N ARG A 523 15.63 -14.39 29.83
CA ARG A 523 15.53 -15.86 29.70
C ARG A 523 15.07 -16.22 28.31
N VAL A 524 15.83 -17.08 27.65
CA VAL A 524 15.52 -17.55 26.30
C VAL A 524 14.77 -18.87 26.36
N LYS A 525 13.63 -18.95 25.68
CA LYS A 525 12.91 -20.20 25.42
C LYS A 525 12.97 -20.52 23.93
N PRO A 526 13.90 -21.38 23.49
CA PRO A 526 14.03 -21.74 22.08
C PRO A 526 12.97 -22.76 21.65
N HIS A 527 12.45 -22.57 20.44
CA HIS A 527 11.51 -23.45 19.75
C HIS A 527 12.14 -23.92 18.43
N ARG A 528 13.04 -24.91 18.53
CA ARG A 528 13.87 -25.38 17.41
C ARG A 528 13.08 -25.86 16.19
N ALA A 529 11.93 -26.52 16.40
CA ALA A 529 11.08 -27.02 15.33
C ALA A 529 10.59 -25.93 14.37
N PHE A 530 10.52 -24.67 14.84
CA PHE A 530 10.09 -23.51 14.05
C PHE A 530 11.22 -22.51 13.80
N SER A 531 12.43 -22.78 14.28
CA SER A 531 13.55 -21.83 14.25
C SER A 531 13.19 -20.47 14.87
N THR A 532 12.47 -20.49 16.00
CA THR A 532 12.09 -19.30 16.75
C THR A 532 12.57 -19.38 18.20
N ALA A 533 12.67 -18.24 18.88
CA ALA A 533 13.00 -18.14 20.29
C ALA A 533 12.25 -16.97 20.92
N ILE A 534 11.75 -17.19 22.14
CA ILE A 534 11.13 -16.13 22.94
C ILE A 534 12.17 -15.65 23.95
N VAL A 535 12.47 -14.35 23.96
CA VAL A 535 13.34 -13.73 24.97
C VAL A 535 12.47 -12.99 25.97
N ALA A 536 12.39 -13.49 27.20
CA ALA A 536 11.70 -12.82 28.31
C ALA A 536 12.62 -11.76 28.92
N LEU A 537 12.23 -10.49 28.80
CA LEU A 537 12.99 -9.29 29.21
C LEU A 537 12.49 -8.71 30.55
N GLY A 538 11.77 -9.51 31.34
CA GLY A 538 11.17 -9.11 32.61
C GLY A 538 9.78 -9.72 32.81
N PRO A 539 9.02 -9.28 33.83
CA PRO A 539 7.71 -9.88 34.15
C PRO A 539 6.61 -9.56 33.13
N ARG A 540 6.75 -8.48 32.34
CA ARG A 540 5.70 -8.00 31.42
C ARG A 540 6.16 -7.77 29.99
N ARG A 541 7.42 -8.08 29.65
CA ARG A 541 7.97 -7.82 28.32
C ARG A 541 8.63 -9.06 27.74
N LYS A 542 8.28 -9.35 26.50
CA LYS A 542 8.85 -10.42 25.68
C LYS A 542 9.27 -9.86 24.33
N MET A 543 10.28 -10.47 23.74
CA MET A 543 10.71 -10.25 22.37
C MET A 543 10.66 -11.59 21.66
N ASP A 544 9.88 -11.65 20.58
CA ASP A 544 9.72 -12.84 19.77
C ASP A 544 10.75 -12.77 18.63
N VAL A 545 11.70 -13.71 18.61
CA VAL A 545 12.79 -13.77 17.64
C VAL A 545 12.56 -14.94 16.69
N ALA A 546 12.59 -14.68 15.39
CA ALA A 546 12.47 -15.70 14.36
C ALA A 546 13.65 -15.64 13.39
N THR A 547 14.11 -16.80 12.93
CA THR A 547 14.99 -16.88 11.76
C THR A 547 14.18 -16.59 10.50
N ALA A 548 14.71 -15.73 9.62
CA ALA A 548 14.13 -15.47 8.30
C ALA A 548 14.04 -16.79 7.52
N ARG A 549 12.84 -17.08 7.03
CA ARG A 549 12.52 -18.40 6.51
C ARG A 549 11.56 -18.36 5.33
N THR A 550 11.70 -19.36 4.47
CA THR A 550 10.72 -19.70 3.44
C THR A 550 9.86 -20.86 3.96
N GLU A 551 8.55 -20.78 3.76
CA GLU A 551 7.59 -21.83 4.10
C GLU A 551 7.08 -22.52 2.83
N TYR A 552 6.96 -23.85 2.87
CA TYR A 552 6.36 -24.66 1.81
C TYR A 552 5.24 -25.52 2.39
N TYR A 553 4.08 -25.50 1.73
CA TYR A 553 2.92 -26.30 2.11
C TYR A 553 2.81 -27.48 1.14
N ALA A 554 2.98 -28.71 1.65
CA ALA A 554 2.88 -29.91 0.82
C ALA A 554 1.45 -30.17 0.36
N GLU A 555 0.46 -29.82 1.20
CA GLU A 555 -0.96 -29.93 0.91
C GLU A 555 -1.73 -28.68 1.42
N PRO A 556 -2.88 -28.33 0.82
CA PRO A 556 -3.73 -27.26 1.31
C PRO A 556 -4.08 -27.42 2.80
N ALA A 557 -4.01 -26.32 3.57
CA ALA A 557 -4.27 -26.27 5.02
C ALA A 557 -3.30 -27.07 5.94
N SER A 558 -2.24 -27.67 5.40
CA SER A 558 -1.21 -28.39 6.18
C SER A 558 -0.28 -27.43 6.94
N LEU A 559 0.53 -27.97 7.86
CA LEU A 559 1.60 -27.19 8.49
C LEU A 559 2.77 -27.02 7.50
N PRO A 560 3.41 -25.85 7.46
CA PRO A 560 4.49 -25.61 6.51
C PRO A 560 5.80 -26.29 6.91
N ILE A 561 6.60 -26.66 5.91
CA ILE A 561 8.01 -27.05 6.06
C ILE A 561 8.87 -25.79 6.00
N VAL A 562 9.76 -25.61 6.98
CA VAL A 562 10.55 -24.39 7.19
C VAL A 562 11.99 -24.56 6.65
N ARG A 563 12.49 -23.56 5.91
CA ARG A 563 13.90 -23.41 5.52
C ARG A 563 14.42 -21.99 5.73
N THR A 564 15.72 -21.81 5.95
CA THR A 564 16.36 -20.49 5.98
C THR A 564 16.14 -19.74 4.66
N GLY A 565 15.80 -18.47 4.72
CA GLY A 565 15.49 -17.63 3.56
C GLY A 565 15.78 -16.15 3.82
N SER A 566 15.58 -15.31 2.80
CA SER A 566 15.71 -13.85 2.94
C SER A 566 14.48 -13.23 3.62
N ILE A 567 14.61 -11.99 4.08
CA ILE A 567 13.53 -11.18 4.67
C ILE A 567 12.36 -11.06 3.70
N ARG A 568 12.63 -10.94 2.39
CA ARG A 568 11.59 -10.89 1.36
C ARG A 568 10.76 -12.17 1.35
N ASN A 569 11.40 -13.33 1.44
CA ASN A 569 10.69 -14.62 1.49
C ASN A 569 9.91 -14.79 2.80
N ASP A 570 10.45 -14.32 3.94
CA ASP A 570 9.72 -14.31 5.21
C ASP A 570 8.51 -13.35 5.18
N MET A 571 8.61 -12.23 4.45
CA MET A 571 7.48 -11.33 4.28
C MET A 571 6.43 -11.92 3.33
N TYR A 572 6.83 -12.63 2.27
CA TYR A 572 5.92 -13.18 1.26
C TYR A 572 4.97 -14.27 1.79
N ARG A 573 5.40 -15.05 2.78
CA ARG A 573 4.59 -16.12 3.41
C ARG A 573 3.53 -15.60 4.39
N ARG A 574 3.46 -14.27 4.63
CA ARG A 574 2.52 -13.68 5.60
C ARG A 574 1.11 -13.61 5.04
N ASP A 575 0.18 -13.24 5.90
CA ASP A 575 -1.25 -13.23 5.58
C ASP A 575 -1.63 -12.08 4.64
N PHE A 576 -1.28 -10.84 5.02
CA PHE A 576 -1.69 -9.62 4.32
C PHE A 576 -0.55 -8.63 4.12
N THR A 577 -0.67 -7.80 3.08
CA THR A 577 0.30 -6.73 2.74
C THR A 577 0.61 -5.82 3.92
N ILE A 578 -0.41 -5.40 4.68
CA ILE A 578 -0.28 -4.55 5.87
C ILE A 578 0.55 -5.20 7.00
N ASN A 579 0.69 -6.53 7.00
CA ASN A 579 1.49 -7.29 7.96
C ASN A 579 2.83 -7.76 7.37
N ALA A 580 3.10 -7.46 6.10
CA ALA A 580 4.29 -7.85 5.36
C ALA A 580 5.27 -6.67 5.20
N LEU A 581 5.39 -5.89 6.27
CA LEU A 581 6.26 -4.73 6.39
C LEU A 581 7.40 -5.04 7.36
N ALA A 582 8.60 -4.56 7.05
CA ALA A 582 9.81 -4.77 7.86
C ALA A 582 10.59 -3.47 8.03
N ILE A 583 11.22 -3.23 9.18
CA ILE A 583 12.15 -2.12 9.40
C ILE A 583 13.52 -2.73 9.69
N ARG A 584 14.52 -2.36 8.89
CA ARG A 584 15.91 -2.77 9.12
C ARG A 584 16.45 -2.13 10.40
N LEU A 585 17.01 -2.93 11.31
CA LEU A 585 17.47 -2.46 12.61
C LEU A 585 18.98 -2.16 12.67
N ASN A 586 19.80 -2.69 11.76
CA ASN A 586 21.26 -2.53 11.77
C ASN A 586 21.89 -2.47 10.37
N GLY A 587 23.18 -2.10 10.29
CA GLY A 587 23.91 -1.88 9.04
C GLY A 587 23.64 -0.53 8.38
N ASP A 588 24.14 -0.34 7.16
CA ASP A 588 24.06 0.93 6.40
C ASP A 588 22.61 1.36 6.11
N ASP A 589 21.70 0.38 6.06
CA ASP A 589 20.27 0.56 5.83
C ASP A 589 19.45 0.65 7.11
N LYS A 590 20.07 0.94 8.27
CA LYS A 590 19.38 1.07 9.55
C LYS A 590 18.21 2.07 9.47
N ASN A 591 17.11 1.72 10.11
CA ASN A 591 15.84 2.45 10.15
C ASN A 591 15.14 2.61 8.79
N ARG A 592 15.57 1.89 7.74
CA ARG A 592 14.80 1.84 6.49
C ARG A 592 13.60 0.89 6.64
N LEU A 593 12.42 1.41 6.36
CA LEU A 593 11.22 0.62 6.14
C LEU A 593 11.31 -0.09 4.80
N LEU A 594 11.01 -1.38 4.77
CA LEU A 594 10.97 -2.25 3.60
C LEU A 594 9.53 -2.69 3.37
N ASP A 595 8.99 -2.32 2.21
CA ASP A 595 7.66 -2.69 1.76
C ASP A 595 7.75 -3.28 0.35
N PHE A 596 7.73 -4.61 0.27
CA PHE A 596 7.83 -5.35 -1.00
C PHE A 596 6.48 -5.52 -1.71
N PHE A 597 5.35 -5.29 -1.01
CA PHE A 597 4.03 -5.73 -1.45
C PHE A 597 2.96 -4.63 -1.46
N GLY A 598 3.35 -3.40 -1.14
CA GLY A 598 2.46 -2.23 -1.11
C GLY A 598 1.64 -2.11 0.17
N GLY A 599 2.13 -2.64 1.29
CA GLY A 599 1.45 -2.58 2.58
C GLY A 599 1.24 -1.15 3.10
N GLN A 600 2.14 -0.21 2.79
CA GLN A 600 1.96 1.20 3.16
C GLN A 600 0.77 1.85 2.43
N GLN A 601 0.60 1.52 1.15
CA GLN A 601 -0.50 2.06 0.35
C GLN A 601 -1.82 1.44 0.79
N ASP A 602 -1.86 0.12 0.98
CA ASP A 602 -3.04 -0.56 1.51
C ASP A 602 -3.41 -0.07 2.93
N LEU A 603 -2.44 0.29 3.78
CA LEU A 603 -2.69 0.97 5.06
C LEU A 603 -3.33 2.35 4.89
N LYS A 604 -2.85 3.14 3.91
CA LYS A 604 -3.39 4.47 3.61
C LYS A 604 -4.80 4.40 3.04
N ASP A 605 -5.06 3.43 2.17
CA ASP A 605 -6.35 3.22 1.52
C ASP A 605 -7.35 2.48 2.42
N GLY A 606 -6.90 1.95 3.56
CA GLY A 606 -7.74 1.20 4.49
C GLY A 606 -8.19 -0.15 3.93
N VAL A 607 -7.28 -0.87 3.26
CA VAL A 607 -7.58 -2.11 2.52
C VAL A 607 -6.80 -3.30 3.04
N ILE A 608 -7.47 -4.44 3.21
CA ILE A 608 -6.87 -5.74 3.53
C ILE A 608 -6.67 -6.52 2.24
N ARG A 609 -5.42 -6.88 1.94
CA ARG A 609 -5.03 -7.58 0.71
C ARG A 609 -4.09 -8.74 1.00
N VAL A 610 -4.37 -9.90 0.39
CA VAL A 610 -3.44 -11.05 0.44
C VAL A 610 -2.24 -10.87 -0.48
N LEU A 611 -1.13 -11.54 -0.14
CA LEU A 611 0.14 -11.42 -0.88
C LEU A 611 0.16 -12.20 -2.21
N HIS A 612 -0.61 -13.28 -2.31
CA HIS A 612 -0.69 -14.13 -3.50
C HIS A 612 -2.03 -14.88 -3.58
N ASN A 613 -2.37 -15.38 -4.77
CA ASN A 613 -3.68 -15.97 -5.06
C ASN A 613 -3.96 -17.25 -4.25
N LEU A 614 -2.92 -17.98 -3.84
CA LEU A 614 -3.05 -19.22 -3.06
C LEU A 614 -3.09 -18.99 -1.53
N SER A 615 -3.12 -17.75 -1.05
CA SER A 615 -3.02 -17.41 0.38
C SER A 615 -4.04 -18.17 1.25
N PHE A 616 -5.31 -18.20 0.84
CA PHE A 616 -6.37 -18.92 1.56
C PHE A 616 -6.38 -20.44 1.30
N VAL A 617 -5.68 -20.90 0.26
CA VAL A 617 -5.51 -22.34 -0.02
C VAL A 617 -4.43 -22.93 0.88
N GLU A 618 -3.32 -22.21 1.04
CA GLU A 618 -2.25 -22.56 1.95
C GLU A 618 -2.71 -22.50 3.40
N ASP A 619 -3.42 -21.43 3.77
CA ASP A 619 -3.93 -21.28 5.13
C ASP A 619 -5.34 -20.66 5.19
N PRO A 620 -6.40 -21.49 5.24
CA PRO A 620 -7.77 -21.01 5.33
C PRO A 620 -8.08 -20.27 6.64
N THR A 621 -7.24 -20.36 7.68
CA THR A 621 -7.46 -19.59 8.92
C THR A 621 -7.33 -18.08 8.70
N ARG A 622 -6.65 -17.66 7.62
CA ARG A 622 -6.53 -16.26 7.20
C ARG A 622 -7.89 -15.60 6.93
N ILE A 623 -8.94 -16.36 6.64
CA ILE A 623 -10.30 -15.83 6.47
C ILE A 623 -10.82 -15.20 7.76
N PHE A 624 -10.69 -15.91 8.89
CA PHE A 624 -11.08 -15.39 10.21
C PHE A 624 -10.21 -14.19 10.60
N ARG A 625 -8.92 -14.22 10.25
CA ARG A 625 -8.00 -13.09 10.47
C ARG A 625 -8.39 -11.85 9.65
N ALA A 626 -8.82 -12.03 8.40
CA ALA A 626 -9.31 -10.94 7.57
C ALA A 626 -10.52 -10.26 8.22
N ILE A 627 -11.53 -11.04 8.62
CA ILE A 627 -12.73 -10.52 9.31
C ILE A 627 -12.35 -9.76 10.59
N ARG A 628 -11.41 -10.32 11.35
CA ARG A 628 -10.89 -9.69 12.58
C ARG A 628 -10.26 -8.33 12.30
N PHE A 629 -9.40 -8.24 11.28
CA PHE A 629 -8.75 -6.99 10.89
C PHE A 629 -9.71 -5.98 10.27
N GLU A 630 -10.72 -6.46 9.54
CA GLU A 630 -11.75 -5.64 8.91
C GLU A 630 -12.53 -4.85 9.99
N GLY A 631 -12.79 -5.46 11.16
CA GLY A 631 -13.38 -4.79 12.32
C GLY A 631 -12.37 -3.95 13.11
N ARG A 632 -11.25 -4.57 13.53
CA ARG A 632 -10.24 -3.95 14.41
C ARG A 632 -9.60 -2.68 13.86
N PHE A 633 -9.45 -2.60 12.54
CA PHE A 633 -8.83 -1.46 11.85
C PHE A 633 -9.82 -0.63 11.05
N ASN A 634 -11.11 -1.01 11.03
CA ASN A 634 -12.14 -0.38 10.20
C ASN A 634 -11.70 -0.29 8.72
N MET A 635 -11.22 -1.41 8.18
CA MET A 635 -10.69 -1.53 6.83
C MET A 635 -11.60 -2.40 5.97
N GLY A 636 -11.63 -2.17 4.65
CA GLY A 636 -12.33 -3.02 3.69
C GLY A 636 -11.44 -4.14 3.14
N VAL A 637 -12.02 -5.24 2.66
CA VAL A 637 -11.26 -6.29 1.95
C VAL A 637 -11.15 -5.93 0.46
N ALA A 638 -9.94 -6.08 -0.12
CA ALA A 638 -9.71 -5.80 -1.53
C ALA A 638 -10.59 -6.71 -2.43
N PRO A 639 -11.13 -6.24 -3.57
CA PRO A 639 -12.05 -7.03 -4.42
C PRO A 639 -11.52 -8.42 -4.81
N GLN A 640 -10.25 -8.50 -5.21
CA GLN A 640 -9.59 -9.77 -5.53
C GLN A 640 -9.44 -10.67 -4.30
N THR A 641 -9.15 -10.09 -3.13
CA THR A 641 -9.02 -10.85 -1.87
C THR A 641 -10.37 -11.41 -1.44
N GLU A 642 -11.44 -10.64 -1.58
CA GLU A 642 -12.82 -11.09 -1.30
C GLU A 642 -13.21 -12.24 -2.26
N LYS A 643 -12.88 -12.13 -3.55
CA LYS A 643 -13.10 -13.20 -4.53
C LYS A 643 -12.37 -14.49 -4.12
N LEU A 644 -11.10 -14.41 -3.74
CA LEU A 644 -10.29 -15.57 -3.33
C LEU A 644 -10.82 -16.18 -2.01
N MET A 645 -11.25 -15.33 -1.08
CA MET A 645 -11.87 -15.75 0.18
C MET A 645 -13.15 -16.56 -0.09
N ARG A 646 -14.03 -16.03 -0.95
CA ARG A 646 -15.25 -16.71 -1.37
C ARG A 646 -14.95 -18.06 -2.04
N LEU A 647 -13.99 -18.10 -2.97
CA LEU A 647 -13.58 -19.36 -3.62
C LEU A 647 -13.05 -20.39 -2.60
N ALA A 648 -12.28 -19.98 -1.59
CA ALA A 648 -11.80 -20.89 -0.56
C ALA A 648 -12.94 -21.46 0.31
N ILE A 649 -13.98 -20.66 0.56
CA ILE A 649 -15.19 -21.05 1.28
C ILE A 649 -16.03 -22.03 0.43
N GLU A 650 -16.31 -21.68 -0.83
CA GLU A 650 -17.08 -22.51 -1.77
C GLU A 650 -16.42 -23.87 -2.00
N ASN A 651 -15.09 -23.92 -2.08
CA ASN A 651 -14.32 -25.16 -2.19
C ASN A 651 -14.13 -25.91 -0.86
N ARG A 652 -14.83 -25.51 0.21
CA ARG A 652 -14.82 -26.13 1.55
C ARG A 652 -13.43 -26.30 2.14
N LEU A 653 -12.48 -25.42 1.82
CA LEU A 653 -11.10 -25.52 2.32
C LEU A 653 -11.00 -25.30 3.83
N VAL A 654 -11.95 -24.55 4.41
CA VAL A 654 -12.05 -24.32 5.87
C VAL A 654 -12.28 -25.62 6.65
N GLU A 655 -12.90 -26.65 6.05
CA GLU A 655 -13.12 -27.94 6.71
C GLU A 655 -11.83 -28.71 6.95
N LYS A 656 -10.83 -28.50 6.08
CA LYS A 656 -9.51 -29.12 6.20
C LYS A 656 -8.70 -28.55 7.38
N VAL A 657 -9.11 -27.41 7.93
CA VAL A 657 -8.46 -26.82 9.11
C VAL A 657 -8.78 -27.63 10.36
N SER A 658 -7.73 -28.06 11.07
CA SER A 658 -7.84 -28.75 12.35
C SER A 658 -8.68 -27.96 13.38
N GLY A 659 -9.44 -28.67 14.22
CA GLY A 659 -10.32 -28.07 15.22
C GLY A 659 -9.65 -27.08 16.17
N SER A 660 -8.44 -27.41 16.62
CA SER A 660 -7.67 -26.57 17.54
C SER A 660 -7.26 -25.23 16.90
N ARG A 661 -6.87 -25.23 15.62
CA ARG A 661 -6.55 -24.01 14.86
C ARG A 661 -7.80 -23.15 14.62
N LEU A 662 -8.92 -23.78 14.28
CA LEU A 662 -10.21 -23.09 14.13
C LEU A 662 -10.63 -22.41 15.45
N LEU A 663 -10.61 -23.15 16.56
CA LEU A 663 -10.88 -22.59 17.88
C LEU A 663 -9.90 -21.46 18.22
N GLY A 664 -8.61 -21.63 17.90
CA GLY A 664 -7.58 -20.62 18.10
C GLY A 664 -7.93 -19.26 17.46
N GLU A 665 -8.38 -19.25 16.21
CA GLU A 665 -8.83 -18.01 15.55
C GLU A 665 -10.15 -17.47 16.13
N LEU A 666 -11.12 -18.34 16.44
CA LEU A 666 -12.38 -17.93 17.06
C LEU A 666 -12.16 -17.25 18.43
N LEU A 667 -11.24 -17.79 19.24
CA LEU A 667 -10.84 -17.16 20.51
C LEU A 667 -10.25 -15.77 20.30
N GLN A 668 -9.57 -15.50 19.18
CA GLN A 668 -9.11 -14.15 18.85
C GLN A 668 -10.29 -13.24 18.47
N VAL A 669 -11.24 -13.74 17.69
CA VAL A 669 -12.47 -13.00 17.34
C VAL A 669 -13.28 -12.64 18.60
N PHE A 670 -13.43 -13.57 19.55
CA PHE A 670 -14.13 -13.34 20.83
C PHE A 670 -13.46 -12.29 21.73
N ASN A 671 -12.19 -11.97 21.48
CA ASN A 671 -11.43 -10.99 22.26
C ASN A 671 -11.32 -9.62 21.57
N GLU A 672 -11.91 -9.44 20.38
CA GLU A 672 -12.00 -8.13 19.76
C GLU A 672 -12.95 -7.20 20.54
N GLU A 673 -12.87 -5.90 20.24
CA GLU A 673 -13.67 -4.88 20.93
C GLU A 673 -15.17 -5.01 20.64
N GLN A 674 -15.53 -5.45 19.42
CA GLN A 674 -16.92 -5.69 19.00
C GLN A 674 -17.09 -7.10 18.38
N PRO A 675 -17.12 -8.16 19.20
CA PRO A 675 -17.22 -9.54 18.70
C PRO A 675 -18.50 -9.80 17.88
N SER A 676 -19.64 -9.24 18.28
CA SER A 676 -20.92 -9.45 17.57
C SER A 676 -20.89 -8.95 16.13
N ALA A 677 -20.19 -7.84 15.86
CA ALA A 677 -19.99 -7.34 14.49
C ALA A 677 -19.15 -8.31 13.64
N ALA A 678 -18.15 -8.96 14.23
CA ALA A 678 -17.36 -9.99 13.57
C ALA A 678 -18.19 -11.26 13.32
N PHE A 679 -19.09 -11.63 14.23
CA PHE A 679 -20.00 -12.76 14.06
C PHE A 679 -20.98 -12.56 12.89
N ALA A 680 -21.51 -11.34 12.74
CA ALA A 680 -22.36 -10.98 11.60
C ALA A 680 -21.59 -11.09 10.27
N ARG A 681 -20.33 -10.65 10.24
CA ARG A 681 -19.46 -10.78 9.06
C ARG A 681 -19.11 -12.23 8.74
N MET A 682 -19.02 -13.09 9.75
CA MET A 682 -18.86 -14.53 9.58
C MET A 682 -20.12 -15.18 8.99
N GLU A 683 -21.32 -14.79 9.45
CA GLU A 683 -22.60 -15.26 8.91
C GLU A 683 -22.81 -14.85 7.47
N ALA A 684 -22.53 -13.59 7.13
CA ALA A 684 -22.62 -13.07 5.77
C ALA A 684 -21.76 -13.86 4.76
N ARG A 685 -20.73 -14.58 5.25
CA ARG A 685 -19.83 -15.42 4.47
C ARG A 685 -20.03 -16.93 4.70
N GLY A 686 -21.09 -17.32 5.41
CA GLY A 686 -21.46 -18.72 5.66
C GLY A 686 -20.47 -19.49 6.56
N LEU A 687 -19.64 -18.80 7.34
CA LEU A 687 -18.56 -19.45 8.09
C LEU A 687 -19.03 -20.27 9.30
N TRP A 688 -20.19 -19.94 9.86
CA TRP A 688 -20.77 -20.70 10.98
C TRP A 688 -21.09 -22.15 10.61
N GLY A 689 -21.38 -22.43 9.34
CA GLY A 689 -21.56 -23.79 8.83
C GLY A 689 -20.33 -24.70 9.03
N PHE A 690 -19.11 -24.13 9.04
CA PHE A 690 -17.87 -24.89 9.28
C PHE A 690 -17.58 -25.13 10.77
N VAL A 691 -18.22 -24.37 11.66
CA VAL A 691 -18.21 -24.60 13.11
C VAL A 691 -19.18 -25.74 13.44
N HIS A 692 -20.41 -25.64 12.94
CA HIS A 692 -21.40 -26.71 12.97
C HIS A 692 -22.47 -26.47 11.89
N PRO A 693 -22.96 -27.50 11.17
CA PRO A 693 -23.93 -27.31 10.09
C PRO A 693 -25.24 -26.63 10.50
N ALA A 694 -25.62 -26.70 11.77
CA ALA A 694 -26.79 -26.04 12.34
C ALA A 694 -26.49 -24.71 13.06
N ALA A 695 -25.21 -24.31 13.18
CA ALA A 695 -24.86 -23.03 13.81
C ALA A 695 -25.20 -21.87 12.86
N ARG A 696 -25.88 -20.85 13.39
CA ARG A 696 -26.30 -19.63 12.68
C ARG A 696 -26.13 -18.44 13.60
N PHE A 697 -25.90 -17.27 13.02
CA PHE A 697 -25.96 -16.00 13.72
C PHE A 697 -27.12 -15.15 13.19
N ASP A 698 -28.33 -15.52 13.59
CA ASP A 698 -29.58 -14.83 13.26
C ASP A 698 -29.85 -13.65 14.22
N GLU A 699 -30.99 -12.97 14.04
CA GLU A 699 -31.38 -11.81 14.85
C GLU A 699 -31.44 -12.16 16.36
N ALA A 700 -31.93 -13.35 16.72
CA ALA A 700 -31.99 -13.80 18.10
C ALA A 700 -30.59 -14.05 18.69
N ALA A 701 -29.69 -14.70 17.94
CA ALA A 701 -28.31 -14.90 18.34
C ALA A 701 -27.55 -13.56 18.47
N GLN A 702 -27.85 -12.60 17.59
CA GLN A 702 -27.27 -11.26 17.63
C GLN A 702 -27.68 -10.51 18.90
N GLU A 703 -28.97 -10.46 19.22
CA GLU A 703 -29.45 -9.85 20.46
C GLU A 703 -28.82 -10.48 21.71
N LEU A 704 -28.74 -11.82 21.74
CA LEU A 704 -28.11 -12.55 22.85
C LEU A 704 -26.63 -12.20 23.00
N CYS A 705 -25.89 -12.10 21.89
CA CYS A 705 -24.46 -11.79 21.93
C CYS A 705 -24.19 -10.31 22.29
N LEU A 706 -25.06 -9.39 21.90
CA LEU A 706 -25.02 -8.00 22.38
C LEU A 706 -25.29 -7.93 23.89
N GLY A 707 -26.29 -8.65 24.38
CA GLY A 707 -26.52 -8.79 25.83
C GLY A 707 -25.32 -9.43 26.56
N ALA A 708 -24.63 -10.37 25.91
CA ALA A 708 -23.42 -10.97 26.45
C ALA A 708 -22.25 -9.98 26.52
N GLU A 709 -22.07 -9.11 25.53
CA GLU A 709 -21.05 -8.04 25.57
C GLU A 709 -21.22 -7.15 26.81
N GLU A 710 -22.44 -6.68 27.07
CA GLU A 710 -22.76 -5.88 28.27
C GLU A 710 -22.47 -6.65 29.57
N ALA A 711 -22.96 -7.88 29.66
CA ALA A 711 -22.83 -8.70 30.88
C ALA A 711 -21.37 -9.10 31.15
N ILE A 712 -20.60 -9.41 30.11
CA ILE A 712 -19.15 -9.68 30.19
C ILE A 712 -18.40 -8.43 30.64
N ALA A 713 -18.72 -7.25 30.09
CA ALA A 713 -18.09 -5.99 30.49
C ALA A 713 -18.33 -5.70 31.97
N TRP A 714 -19.58 -5.85 32.44
CA TRP A 714 -19.91 -5.73 33.86
C TRP A 714 -19.13 -6.74 34.72
N ARG A 715 -19.04 -8.02 34.30
CA ARG A 715 -18.32 -9.04 35.08
C ARG A 715 -16.81 -8.77 35.14
N LYS A 716 -16.21 -8.27 34.07
CA LYS A 716 -14.79 -7.88 34.04
C LYS A 716 -14.48 -6.73 35.01
N LEU A 717 -15.42 -5.83 35.25
CA LEU A 717 -15.27 -4.71 36.20
C LEU A 717 -15.48 -5.12 37.67
N THR A 718 -16.28 -6.15 37.93
CA THR A 718 -16.74 -6.52 39.29
C THR A 718 -16.13 -7.81 39.84
N GLY A 719 -15.51 -8.63 39.00
CA GLY A 719 -14.98 -9.95 39.35
C GLY A 719 -13.46 -10.09 39.22
N ASP A 720 -12.95 -11.26 39.61
CA ASP A 720 -11.57 -11.63 39.27
C ASP A 720 -11.48 -12.01 37.79
N ALA A 721 -10.87 -11.13 37.01
CA ALA A 721 -10.67 -11.31 35.58
C ALA A 721 -9.80 -12.53 35.23
N ARG A 722 -9.08 -13.14 36.19
CA ARG A 722 -8.16 -14.26 35.94
C ARG A 722 -8.86 -15.62 35.78
N THR A 723 -10.04 -15.79 36.37
CA THR A 723 -10.76 -17.08 36.37
C THR A 723 -11.94 -17.11 35.39
N PHE A 724 -12.48 -15.95 35.03
CA PHE A 724 -13.64 -15.82 34.15
C PHE A 724 -13.25 -15.96 32.67
N ARG A 725 -14.00 -16.77 31.90
CA ARG A 725 -13.73 -17.03 30.47
C ARG A 725 -14.84 -16.44 29.57
N PRO A 726 -14.66 -15.21 29.03
CA PRO A 726 -15.66 -14.57 28.17
C PRO A 726 -16.08 -15.40 26.95
N TRP A 727 -15.13 -16.09 26.33
CA TRP A 727 -15.39 -16.91 25.14
C TRP A 727 -16.40 -18.04 25.38
N VAL A 728 -16.49 -18.57 26.60
CA VAL A 728 -17.48 -19.61 26.94
C VAL A 728 -18.88 -19.02 26.95
N VAL A 729 -19.04 -17.78 27.43
CA VAL A 729 -20.33 -17.06 27.42
C VAL A 729 -20.82 -16.87 25.98
N TYR A 730 -19.97 -16.38 25.08
CA TYR A 730 -20.33 -16.25 23.67
C TYR A 730 -20.72 -17.59 23.04
N LEU A 731 -19.96 -18.66 23.31
CA LEU A 731 -20.33 -19.99 22.83
C LEU A 731 -21.65 -20.48 23.41
N LEU A 732 -21.97 -20.20 24.68
CA LEU A 732 -23.27 -20.55 25.27
C LEU A 732 -24.42 -19.81 24.58
N CYS A 733 -24.24 -18.52 24.28
CA CYS A 733 -25.21 -17.73 23.52
C CYS A 733 -25.40 -18.26 22.09
N LEU A 734 -24.30 -18.48 21.36
CA LEU A 734 -24.31 -19.02 19.98
C LEU A 734 -24.85 -20.45 19.91
N ALA A 735 -24.63 -21.26 20.96
CA ALA A 735 -25.14 -22.61 21.04
C ALA A 735 -26.59 -22.67 21.51
N SER A 736 -27.19 -21.57 21.99
CA SER A 736 -28.57 -21.53 22.51
C SER A 736 -29.57 -22.29 21.63
N PRO A 737 -29.66 -22.06 20.29
CA PRO A 737 -30.60 -22.76 19.42
C PRO A 737 -30.23 -24.23 19.13
N LEU A 738 -29.03 -24.68 19.48
CA LEU A 738 -28.58 -26.04 19.22
C LEU A 738 -29.16 -27.01 20.26
N SER A 739 -29.48 -28.23 19.83
CA SER A 739 -29.71 -29.34 20.76
C SER A 739 -28.44 -29.67 21.55
N GLU A 740 -28.58 -30.34 22.70
CA GLU A 740 -27.43 -30.80 23.50
C GLU A 740 -26.46 -31.66 22.68
N ARG A 741 -26.99 -32.51 21.79
CA ARG A 741 -26.20 -33.33 20.87
C ARG A 741 -25.39 -32.46 19.90
N GLN A 742 -26.02 -31.50 19.25
CA GLN A 742 -25.35 -30.61 18.29
C GLN A 742 -24.30 -29.72 18.98
N ALA A 743 -24.57 -29.27 20.21
CA ALA A 743 -23.60 -28.54 21.02
C ALA A 743 -22.38 -29.42 21.36
N ALA A 744 -22.58 -30.71 21.65
CA ALA A 744 -21.49 -31.65 21.87
C ALA A 744 -20.65 -31.89 20.59
N GLU A 745 -21.32 -32.02 19.43
CA GLU A 745 -20.68 -32.15 18.11
C GLU A 745 -19.83 -30.91 17.78
N MET A 746 -20.35 -29.71 18.02
CA MET A 746 -19.62 -28.45 17.86
C MET A 746 -18.35 -28.39 18.74
N MET A 747 -18.46 -28.73 20.03
CA MET A 747 -17.30 -28.70 20.92
C MET A 747 -16.25 -29.77 20.56
N THR A 748 -16.71 -30.92 20.04
CA THR A 748 -15.83 -31.97 19.51
C THR A 748 -15.10 -31.52 18.24
N ARG A 749 -15.76 -30.75 17.35
CA ARG A 749 -15.16 -30.16 16.15
C ARG A 749 -13.96 -29.25 16.48
N PHE A 750 -13.97 -28.61 17.65
CA PHE A 750 -12.84 -27.81 18.15
C PHE A 750 -11.66 -28.64 18.70
N GLY A 751 -11.77 -29.97 18.73
CA GLY A 751 -10.73 -30.86 19.24
C GLY A 751 -10.67 -30.96 20.76
N LEU A 752 -11.76 -30.63 21.46
CA LEU A 752 -11.84 -30.72 22.92
C LEU A 752 -12.13 -32.16 23.40
N MET A 753 -11.58 -32.51 24.56
CA MET A 753 -11.79 -33.83 25.18
C MET A 753 -13.19 -33.98 25.79
N LYS A 754 -13.62 -35.23 26.06
CA LYS A 754 -14.95 -35.58 26.58
C LYS A 754 -15.37 -34.80 27.83
N GLY A 755 -14.44 -34.56 28.77
CA GLY A 755 -14.73 -33.84 30.02
C GLY A 755 -15.17 -32.38 29.78
N PRO A 756 -14.35 -31.53 29.14
CA PRO A 756 -14.75 -30.18 28.73
C PRO A 756 -16.05 -30.13 27.91
N VAL A 757 -16.26 -31.08 26.99
CA VAL A 757 -17.50 -31.17 26.20
C VAL A 757 -18.71 -31.39 27.10
N ALA A 758 -18.66 -32.37 28.01
CA ALA A 758 -19.76 -32.65 28.93
C ALA A 758 -20.08 -31.46 29.86
N ARG A 759 -19.05 -30.76 30.35
CA ARG A 759 -19.24 -29.55 31.15
C ARG A 759 -19.94 -28.44 30.37
N PHE A 760 -19.55 -28.22 29.12
CA PHE A 760 -20.20 -27.21 28.26
C PHE A 760 -21.67 -27.54 27.99
N VAL A 761 -21.97 -28.80 27.66
CA VAL A 761 -23.35 -29.24 27.41
C VAL A 761 -24.21 -29.10 28.68
N ASN A 762 -23.68 -29.48 29.84
CA ASN A 762 -24.38 -29.28 31.11
C ASN A 762 -24.62 -27.79 31.41
N ALA A 763 -23.60 -26.95 31.21
CA ALA A 763 -23.74 -25.50 31.40
C ALA A 763 -24.82 -24.92 30.48
N LYS A 764 -24.85 -25.32 29.20
CA LYS A 764 -25.89 -24.91 28.24
C LYS A 764 -27.29 -25.27 28.74
N ARG A 765 -27.49 -26.51 29.17
CA ARG A 765 -28.77 -27.00 29.70
C ARG A 765 -29.21 -26.17 30.91
N LEU A 766 -28.32 -26.03 31.90
CA LEU A 766 -28.62 -25.26 33.11
C LEU A 766 -28.93 -23.79 32.81
N VAL A 767 -28.22 -23.16 31.86
CA VAL A 767 -28.50 -21.79 31.43
C VAL A 767 -29.91 -21.67 30.86
N ALA A 768 -30.30 -22.58 29.96
CA ALA A 768 -31.63 -22.57 29.35
C ALA A 768 -32.75 -22.81 30.39
N GLU A 769 -32.60 -23.81 31.25
CA GLU A 769 -33.56 -24.12 32.32
C GLU A 769 -33.69 -22.98 33.32
N THR A 770 -32.58 -22.31 33.65
CA THR A 770 -32.57 -21.20 34.61
C THR A 770 -33.18 -19.94 34.01
N ALA A 771 -32.83 -19.60 32.77
CA ALA A 771 -33.43 -18.46 32.06
C ALA A 771 -34.96 -18.65 31.91
N ALA A 772 -35.41 -19.85 31.53
CA ALA A 772 -36.84 -20.16 31.43
C ALA A 772 -37.56 -20.03 32.78
N ARG A 773 -36.96 -20.53 33.88
CA ARG A 773 -37.52 -20.40 35.23
C ARG A 773 -37.65 -18.93 35.66
N LEU A 774 -36.61 -18.12 35.46
CA LEU A 774 -36.63 -16.70 35.82
C LEU A 774 -37.66 -15.89 35.02
N VAL A 775 -37.84 -16.22 33.73
CA VAL A 775 -38.85 -15.58 32.87
C VAL A 775 -40.27 -16.02 33.25
N ALA A 776 -40.46 -17.29 33.61
CA ALA A 776 -41.76 -17.80 34.05
C ALA A 776 -42.22 -17.18 35.38
N GLY A 777 -41.28 -16.85 36.27
CA GLY A 777 -41.57 -16.10 37.50
C GLY A 777 -40.29 -15.68 38.22
N PRO A 778 -40.10 -14.38 38.52
CA PRO A 778 -38.94 -13.93 39.29
C PRO A 778 -38.97 -14.54 40.70
N PRO A 779 -37.81 -14.90 41.29
CA PRO A 779 -37.73 -15.36 42.67
C PRO A 779 -38.34 -14.33 43.63
N ALA A 780 -39.23 -14.76 44.52
CA ALA A 780 -39.88 -13.90 45.51
C ALA A 780 -38.99 -13.65 46.72
N THR A 781 -38.01 -14.53 46.98
CA THR A 781 -37.08 -14.41 48.11
C THR A 781 -35.61 -14.55 47.66
N HIS A 782 -34.68 -14.03 48.47
CA HIS A 782 -33.24 -14.22 48.22
C HIS A 782 -32.83 -15.70 48.26
N TRP A 783 -33.48 -16.52 49.08
CA TRP A 783 -33.25 -17.96 49.10
C TRP A 783 -33.67 -18.64 47.80
N GLU A 784 -34.84 -18.28 47.25
CA GLU A 784 -35.26 -18.81 45.94
C GLU A 784 -34.31 -18.39 44.82
N ALA A 785 -33.78 -17.16 44.87
CA ALA A 785 -32.75 -16.70 43.95
C ALA A 785 -31.45 -17.52 44.12
N PHE A 786 -31.04 -17.83 45.35
CA PHE A 786 -29.89 -18.69 45.63
C PHE A 786 -30.08 -20.10 45.06
N GLU A 787 -31.22 -20.76 45.33
CA GLU A 787 -31.50 -22.11 44.83
C GLU A 787 -31.60 -22.16 43.30
N THR A 788 -32.11 -21.10 42.68
CA THR A 788 -32.24 -21.00 41.22
C THR A 788 -30.88 -20.84 40.53
N LEU A 789 -29.92 -20.13 41.16
CA LEU A 789 -28.66 -19.73 40.53
C LEU A 789 -27.43 -20.53 41.00
N ARG A 790 -27.53 -21.30 42.10
CA ARG A 790 -26.38 -21.99 42.74
C ARG A 790 -25.67 -23.05 41.92
N GLU A 791 -26.32 -23.62 40.92
CA GLU A 791 -25.74 -24.68 40.08
C GLU A 791 -24.91 -24.11 38.91
N LEU A 792 -25.02 -22.80 38.65
CA LEU A 792 -24.29 -22.15 37.57
C LEU A 792 -22.94 -21.62 38.03
N GLU A 793 -21.90 -21.93 37.24
CA GLU A 793 -20.62 -21.22 37.30
C GLU A 793 -20.76 -19.78 36.76
N ASP A 794 -19.74 -18.95 36.96
CA ASP A 794 -19.75 -17.54 36.55
C ASP A 794 -20.11 -17.34 35.08
N GLU A 795 -19.58 -18.17 34.16
CA GLU A 795 -19.91 -18.09 32.74
C GLU A 795 -21.39 -18.39 32.46
N GLY A 796 -21.97 -19.34 33.20
CA GLY A 796 -23.39 -19.65 33.12
C GLY A 796 -24.27 -18.51 33.65
N LEU A 797 -23.90 -17.90 34.78
CA LEU A 797 -24.63 -16.77 35.35
C LEU A 797 -24.64 -15.55 34.41
N VAL A 798 -23.49 -15.26 33.79
CA VAL A 798 -23.36 -14.18 32.81
C VAL A 798 -24.16 -14.51 31.54
N ALA A 799 -24.18 -15.77 31.08
CA ALA A 799 -25.00 -16.19 29.95
C ALA A 799 -26.52 -16.09 30.23
N VAL A 800 -26.96 -16.39 31.46
CA VAL A 800 -28.36 -16.16 31.88
C VAL A 800 -28.67 -14.66 31.91
N MET A 801 -27.74 -13.84 32.42
CA MET A 801 -27.89 -12.38 32.43
C MET A 801 -28.01 -11.79 31.02
N ALA A 802 -27.28 -12.35 30.05
CA ALA A 802 -27.38 -11.98 28.64
C ALA A 802 -28.73 -12.37 28.02
N SER A 803 -29.30 -13.49 28.46
CA SER A 803 -30.56 -14.05 27.94
C SER A 803 -31.83 -13.37 28.47
N VAL A 804 -31.73 -12.55 29.53
CA VAL A 804 -32.89 -11.86 30.12
C VAL A 804 -32.89 -10.37 29.79
N ARG A 805 -34.03 -9.85 29.32
CA ARG A 805 -34.19 -8.42 29.00
C ARG A 805 -34.62 -7.59 30.22
N ASP A 806 -35.31 -8.20 31.17
CA ASP A 806 -35.85 -7.51 32.35
C ASP A 806 -34.73 -7.03 33.28
N VAL A 807 -34.76 -5.73 33.60
CA VAL A 807 -33.76 -5.08 34.46
C VAL A 807 -33.85 -5.58 35.91
N GLY A 808 -35.04 -5.95 36.38
CA GLY A 808 -35.24 -6.55 37.69
C GLY A 808 -34.54 -7.90 37.81
N LEU A 809 -34.71 -8.79 36.83
CA LEU A 809 -34.02 -10.07 36.77
C LEU A 809 -32.50 -9.91 36.70
N LYS A 810 -31.99 -8.97 35.90
CA LYS A 810 -30.55 -8.65 35.88
C LYS A 810 -30.06 -8.24 37.28
N LYS A 811 -30.80 -7.40 38.00
CA LYS A 811 -30.46 -7.00 39.39
C LYS A 811 -30.44 -8.19 40.36
N ILE A 812 -31.35 -9.15 40.23
CA ILE A 812 -31.37 -10.37 41.05
C ILE A 812 -30.09 -11.19 40.81
N ILE A 813 -29.71 -11.40 39.54
CA ILE A 813 -28.50 -12.15 39.18
C ILE A 813 -27.26 -11.43 39.71
N VAL A 814 -27.17 -10.11 39.52
CA VAL A 814 -26.07 -9.27 40.05
C VAL A 814 -25.97 -9.40 41.57
N ASN A 815 -27.09 -9.24 42.30
CA ASN A 815 -27.12 -9.36 43.76
C ASN A 815 -26.71 -10.77 44.23
N TYR A 816 -27.10 -11.81 43.50
CA TYR A 816 -26.65 -13.16 43.78
C TYR A 816 -25.13 -13.29 43.62
N MET A 817 -24.59 -12.78 42.51
CA MET A 817 -23.17 -12.85 42.18
C MET A 817 -22.27 -12.05 43.13
N THR A 818 -22.73 -10.91 43.65
CA THR A 818 -21.93 -10.03 44.52
C THR A 818 -22.15 -10.31 46.01
N ASN A 819 -23.36 -10.71 46.41
CA ASN A 819 -23.75 -10.79 47.81
C ASN A 819 -24.23 -12.20 48.21
N ILE A 820 -25.36 -12.67 47.66
CA ILE A 820 -26.09 -13.83 48.20
C ILE A 820 -25.24 -15.10 48.20
N ARG A 821 -24.47 -15.36 47.12
CA ARG A 821 -23.65 -16.59 47.00
C ARG A 821 -22.59 -16.74 48.09
N HIS A 822 -22.15 -15.62 48.68
CA HIS A 822 -21.10 -15.57 49.70
C HIS A 822 -21.65 -15.69 51.13
N VAL A 823 -22.97 -15.67 51.31
CA VAL A 823 -23.60 -15.78 52.62
C VAL A 823 -23.50 -17.23 53.13
N ALA A 824 -22.86 -17.39 54.28
CA ALA A 824 -22.74 -18.65 55.01
C ALA A 824 -23.12 -18.43 56.49
N PRO A 825 -23.66 -19.46 57.18
CA PRO A 825 -23.84 -19.42 58.63
C PRO A 825 -22.54 -19.08 59.35
N SER A 826 -22.63 -18.25 60.38
CA SER A 826 -21.53 -17.95 61.30
C SER A 826 -21.36 -19.04 62.37
N ILE A 827 -22.36 -19.92 62.50
CA ILE A 827 -22.29 -21.15 63.32
C ILE A 827 -21.85 -22.35 62.47
N SER A 828 -21.02 -23.22 63.06
CA SER A 828 -20.52 -24.45 62.45
C SER A 828 -21.21 -25.69 63.04
N GLY A 829 -21.00 -26.85 62.41
CA GLY A 829 -21.44 -28.12 62.99
C GLY A 829 -20.81 -28.43 64.36
N ALA A 830 -19.60 -27.93 64.63
CA ALA A 830 -18.95 -28.07 65.93
C ALA A 830 -19.68 -27.25 67.01
N ASP A 831 -20.16 -26.05 66.67
CA ASP A 831 -20.95 -25.22 67.57
C ASP A 831 -22.28 -25.90 67.93
N LEU A 832 -22.92 -26.55 66.96
CA LEU A 832 -24.18 -27.30 67.18
C LEU A 832 -23.97 -28.52 68.10
N LEU A 833 -22.81 -29.19 68.01
CA LEU A 833 -22.44 -30.30 68.89
C LEU A 833 -22.21 -29.84 70.33
N ALA A 834 -21.54 -28.70 70.51
CA ALA A 834 -21.30 -28.12 71.83
C ALA A 834 -22.60 -27.77 72.59
N GLU A 835 -23.67 -27.54 71.85
CA GLU A 835 -25.02 -27.23 72.36
C GLU A 835 -25.90 -28.48 72.54
N GLY A 836 -25.32 -29.68 72.44
CA GLY A 836 -25.99 -30.95 72.73
C GLY A 836 -26.78 -31.57 71.58
N MET A 837 -26.63 -31.08 70.34
CA MET A 837 -27.28 -31.69 69.16
C MET A 837 -26.55 -32.97 68.73
N GLN A 838 -27.28 -33.99 68.28
CA GLN A 838 -26.69 -35.25 67.85
C GLN A 838 -26.05 -35.13 66.45
N ARG A 839 -24.90 -35.81 66.27
CA ARG A 839 -24.22 -35.89 64.98
C ARG A 839 -25.04 -36.72 63.99
N GLY A 840 -25.41 -36.14 62.85
CA GLY A 840 -26.14 -36.84 61.80
C GLY A 840 -26.70 -35.91 60.71
N PRO A 841 -27.46 -36.44 59.73
CA PRO A 841 -28.03 -35.68 58.61
C PRO A 841 -28.92 -34.51 59.05
N VAL A 842 -29.51 -34.60 60.25
CA VAL A 842 -30.34 -33.54 60.86
C VAL A 842 -29.54 -32.25 61.05
N MET A 843 -28.26 -32.34 61.41
CA MET A 843 -27.39 -31.18 61.59
C MET A 843 -27.16 -30.41 60.27
N GLY A 844 -27.01 -31.14 59.16
CA GLY A 844 -26.94 -30.54 57.82
C GLY A 844 -28.25 -29.82 57.46
N LYS A 845 -29.41 -30.39 57.81
CA LYS A 845 -30.72 -29.72 57.63
C LYS A 845 -30.84 -28.44 58.45
N VAL A 846 -30.37 -28.45 59.70
CA VAL A 846 -30.36 -27.26 60.59
C VAL A 846 -29.46 -26.17 60.03
N LEU A 847 -28.21 -26.48 59.66
CA LEU A 847 -27.29 -25.50 59.07
C LEU A 847 -27.82 -24.93 57.75
N ASN A 848 -28.50 -25.74 56.93
CA ASN A 848 -29.13 -25.27 55.71
C ASN A 848 -30.33 -24.35 55.98
N ALA A 849 -31.14 -24.66 56.99
CA ALA A 849 -32.24 -23.79 57.42
C ALA A 849 -31.73 -22.45 57.98
N VAL A 850 -30.67 -22.47 58.78
CA VAL A 850 -30.01 -21.24 59.26
C VAL A 850 -29.47 -20.43 58.08
N ARG A 851 -28.82 -21.09 57.11
CA ARG A 851 -28.35 -20.43 55.89
C ARG A 851 -29.48 -19.78 55.11
N LYS A 852 -30.63 -20.46 54.99
CA LYS A 852 -31.83 -19.93 54.32
C LYS A 852 -32.33 -18.64 54.96
N GLU A 853 -32.56 -18.64 56.27
CA GLU A 853 -33.08 -17.47 56.97
C GLU A 853 -32.06 -16.32 56.98
N LYS A 854 -30.77 -16.64 57.07
CA LYS A 854 -29.68 -15.65 56.94
C LYS A 854 -29.63 -15.01 55.56
N ILE A 855 -29.78 -15.80 54.48
CA ILE A 855 -29.84 -15.28 53.11
C ILE A 855 -31.04 -14.35 52.90
N ASN A 856 -32.18 -14.67 53.51
CA ASN A 856 -33.36 -13.80 53.48
C ASN A 856 -33.24 -12.55 54.37
N GLY A 857 -32.13 -12.37 55.09
CA GLY A 857 -31.88 -11.21 55.96
C GLY A 857 -32.63 -11.27 57.29
N LEU A 858 -33.13 -12.44 57.69
CA LEU A 858 -33.91 -12.63 58.92
C LEU A 858 -33.05 -12.97 60.15
N LEU A 859 -31.76 -13.30 59.93
CA LEU A 859 -30.78 -13.57 60.97
C LEU A 859 -29.54 -12.68 60.74
N ALA A 860 -29.25 -11.78 61.68
CA ALA A 860 -28.17 -10.81 61.58
C ALA A 860 -26.97 -11.15 62.46
N SER A 861 -27.17 -11.91 63.55
CA SER A 861 -26.11 -12.21 64.53
C SER A 861 -25.91 -13.72 64.76
N ARG A 862 -24.71 -14.09 65.25
CA ARG A 862 -24.39 -15.47 65.63
C ARG A 862 -25.33 -16.00 66.73
N GLU A 863 -25.80 -15.13 67.62
CA GLU A 863 -26.75 -15.50 68.68
C GLU A 863 -28.14 -15.82 68.12
N GLU A 864 -28.64 -15.01 67.19
CA GLU A 864 -29.91 -15.25 66.49
C GLU A 864 -29.84 -16.55 65.67
N GLU A 865 -28.72 -16.79 64.97
CA GLU A 865 -28.48 -18.04 64.25
C GLU A 865 -28.54 -19.26 65.18
N MET A 866 -27.87 -19.19 66.33
CA MET A 866 -27.85 -20.29 67.30
C MET A 866 -29.23 -20.51 67.95
N HIS A 867 -29.96 -19.44 68.24
CA HIS A 867 -31.31 -19.52 68.79
C HIS A 867 -32.27 -20.19 67.79
N PHE A 868 -32.23 -19.77 66.53
CA PHE A 868 -33.01 -20.37 65.46
C PHE A 868 -32.62 -21.85 65.25
N ALA A 869 -31.32 -22.17 65.25
CA ALA A 869 -30.83 -23.54 65.09
C ALA A 869 -31.38 -24.48 66.17
N LYS A 870 -31.39 -24.05 67.44
CA LYS A 870 -31.95 -24.82 68.57
C LYS A 870 -33.46 -25.04 68.41
N ALA A 871 -34.21 -24.00 68.06
CA ALA A 871 -35.65 -24.10 67.84
C ALA A 871 -36.00 -25.04 66.67
N TYR A 872 -35.28 -24.92 65.56
CA TYR A 872 -35.49 -25.74 64.37
C TYR A 872 -35.07 -27.21 64.59
N TYR A 873 -33.98 -27.45 65.33
CA TYR A 873 -33.55 -28.80 65.71
C TYR A 873 -34.61 -29.51 66.57
N ARG A 874 -35.15 -28.83 67.60
CA ARG A 874 -36.24 -29.37 68.43
C ARG A 874 -37.48 -29.75 67.61
N LYS A 875 -37.83 -28.95 66.60
CA LYS A 875 -38.94 -29.24 65.67
C LYS A 875 -38.69 -30.47 64.78
N LEU A 876 -37.43 -30.82 64.52
CA LEU A 876 -37.06 -31.98 63.68
C LEU A 876 -36.90 -33.28 64.47
N THR A 877 -36.61 -33.20 65.76
CA THR A 877 -36.33 -34.36 66.63
C THR A 877 -37.39 -34.61 67.70
N GLY A 878 -38.42 -33.77 67.76
CA GLY A 878 -39.52 -33.81 68.72
C GLY A 878 -40.85 -34.11 68.05
#